data_AF-A0AAW2SCY3-F1
#
_entry.id   AF-A0AAW2SCY3-F1
#
_cell.length_a   1.000
_cell.length_b   1.000
_cell.length_c   1.000
_cell.angle_alpha   90.00
_cell.angle_beta   90.00
_cell.angle_gamma   90.00
#
_symmetry.space_group_name_H-M   'P 1'
#
loop_
_entity.id
_entity.type
_entity.pdbx_description
1 polymer ?
#
loop_
_entity_poly.entity_id
_entity_poly.type
_entity_poly.pdbx_seq_one_letter_code
_entity_poly.pdbx_strand_id
1 'polypeptide(L)'
;MNNIFTHLLALSGLLALLLLYSLWRKSSQNHKVTSAPEPSGAWPVIGHLHLLGGRVPVYRILGGLADRYGPVFTVRLGVHPVLVVSSWEAVKECFTTNDKILNKRPAASAGKYLGYNYAAFGFTHGTYWRQMRKLVLLEVLSARRLERLKHVWESEINTGIKELYTKHSGKVVVISEWIEQLTLNTIVMMIAGKRYTDSMQSDETVEARSFRELIKEFMYISGQFVASDAIPFPPLRWMDFQGHIKSMKRISKELSTVFQSWITEHVRSDRKSSFGNEQDFIDVMLSAIDEKFTSFGHTRETIIEATALNLIIAGNDTTSLHMTWLLCLLLNNKRVLQRAQEELDTNVGRERWVQESDIKNLVYLQAIVKEALRLYPPGPLAVPHEAMEDCCVGGYHVPKGTRVMFNLWKLHRDPRMWEEPNSFVPERFLTSHADVEYTGQNYEFIPFGSGRRSCPGITFAMQVAHLTLARLLQGFDLTTPFNAPVDMTEGLGVNLPKATPLKVVITPLTTTPLHSVDEIWLFLDFHGHSLCTLSETEKPVFESTESIQCEAEPSKVDREDMICNSETETETIVSEDERLNFAKIAERDPLEIYKELKDARKGQKQTRSDWDTLNEIFRCFSRSGWASNQALAVYIGSSFFPTAAHKFCSFFLKRCKTDLVKYLVSLGPGQEAEKFCFPIFVEFCMEEFPDEIKRFRKMVESADMTKPHTWFPFARAMKRKIIYHCGPTNSGKKRTMLCRGQEKKDFPFSNHVACTVEMVSTDELYDVAVIDEIQMMADPCRGYAWTRALLGLKADEIHLCGDPSVLNVVRKICSDTGDELVEQHYERFKPLVVEAKTFLGDMKKVRSGDCIVAFSRREIFEVKLAIEKYTNHRCCVIYGALPPETRRQQAALFNDQDNEFDVLVASDAVGMGLNLNIRRIVFYNLAKYNGDKMVPVPASQVKQIAGRAGRRGSRYPDGLTTTLHLEDLDYLIECLKKPFDDVKRVGLFPFFEQVELFAGQLPDMKFSKLLEKFGENCRLDGSYFLCQHLHIKKIANMLERIQGLSLEDRFNFCFAPVNIRDPKAMYHLLRFASSYAQKLPVNIAMGMPKCSARNDSELLDLETRHQVLSMYLWLSNHFEEERFPYVKKAETMATDIAQLLAESLIKANWKPESRNAGKSKPQEKEGGYERPMSLIKLREG
;
A
#
# COMPACT_ATOMS: atom_id res chain seq x y z
N MET A 1 76.94 16.08 -26.34
CA MET A 1 76.78 14.60 -26.32
C MET A 1 76.17 14.07 -25.02
N ASN A 2 76.46 14.64 -23.84
CA ASN A 2 75.98 14.10 -22.55
C ASN A 2 74.44 14.12 -22.33
N ASN A 3 73.69 15.09 -22.88
CA ASN A 3 72.22 15.12 -22.71
C ASN A 3 71.50 14.06 -23.55
N ILE A 4 72.05 13.67 -24.70
CA ILE A 4 71.45 12.63 -25.54
C ILE A 4 71.62 11.26 -24.87
N PHE A 5 72.76 11.03 -24.22
CA PHE A 5 73.06 9.78 -23.53
C PHE A 5 72.20 9.59 -22.26
N THR A 6 71.95 10.66 -21.50
CA THR A 6 71.04 10.61 -20.33
C THR A 6 69.58 10.42 -20.74
N HIS A 7 69.12 11.04 -21.83
CA HIS A 7 67.78 10.79 -22.35
C HIS A 7 67.63 9.36 -22.92
N LEU A 8 68.65 8.81 -23.58
CA LEU A 8 68.67 7.42 -24.05
C LEU A 8 68.67 6.42 -22.89
N LEU A 9 69.42 6.68 -21.82
CA LEU A 9 69.42 5.86 -20.60
C LEU A 9 68.05 5.89 -19.91
N ALA A 10 67.42 7.06 -19.79
CA ALA A 10 66.07 7.19 -19.24
C ALA A 10 65.03 6.46 -20.11
N LEU A 11 65.11 6.56 -21.44
CA LEU A 11 64.23 5.83 -22.37
C LEU A 11 64.44 4.31 -22.25
N SER A 12 65.70 3.86 -22.17
CA SER A 12 66.04 2.44 -22.01
C SER A 12 65.58 1.87 -20.67
N GLY A 13 65.67 2.65 -19.59
CA GLY A 13 65.15 2.30 -18.27
C GLY A 13 63.62 2.22 -18.25
N LEU A 14 62.95 3.14 -18.94
CA LEU A 14 61.49 3.11 -19.11
C LEU A 14 61.06 1.88 -19.92
N LEU A 15 61.75 1.57 -21.02
CA LEU A 15 61.53 0.37 -21.84
C LEU A 15 61.79 -0.92 -21.05
N ALA A 16 62.84 -0.97 -20.22
CA ALA A 16 63.14 -2.11 -19.35
C ALA A 16 62.08 -2.29 -18.25
N LEU A 17 61.59 -1.21 -17.64
CA LEU A 17 60.49 -1.25 -16.67
C LEU A 17 59.16 -1.69 -17.32
N LEU A 18 58.89 -1.26 -18.55
CA LEU A 18 57.72 -1.70 -19.32
C LEU A 18 57.83 -3.19 -19.70
N LEU A 19 59.02 -3.66 -20.06
CA LEU A 19 59.31 -5.08 -20.32
C LEU A 19 59.16 -5.92 -19.05
N LEU A 20 59.73 -5.49 -17.93
CA LEU A 20 59.61 -6.16 -16.63
C LEU A 20 58.16 -6.18 -16.13
N TYR A 21 57.40 -5.09 -16.31
CA TYR A 21 55.98 -5.05 -16.02
C TYR A 21 55.20 -6.04 -16.91
N SER A 22 55.53 -6.13 -18.20
CA SER A 22 54.90 -7.09 -19.12
C SER A 22 55.22 -8.56 -18.78
N LEU A 23 56.44 -8.84 -18.30
CA LEU A 23 56.90 -10.16 -17.90
C LEU A 23 56.32 -10.58 -16.53
N TRP A 24 56.28 -9.66 -15.57
CA TRP A 24 55.63 -9.89 -14.27
C TRP A 24 54.14 -10.20 -14.43
N ARG A 25 53.49 -9.54 -15.39
CA ARG A 25 52.08 -9.76 -15.73
C ARG A 25 51.80 -11.14 -16.34
N LYS A 26 52.76 -11.72 -17.07
CA LYS A 26 52.66 -13.12 -17.56
C LYS A 26 52.82 -14.17 -16.45
N SER A 27 53.36 -13.80 -15.29
CA SER A 27 53.69 -14.73 -14.20
C SER A 27 52.55 -14.97 -13.18
N SER A 28 51.38 -14.33 -13.33
CA SER A 28 50.24 -14.50 -12.41
C SER A 28 49.02 -15.07 -13.13
N GLN A 29 49.17 -16.27 -13.71
CA GLN A 29 48.02 -17.12 -14.07
C GLN A 29 48.20 -18.48 -13.40
N ASN A 30 47.84 -18.54 -12.13
CA ASN A 30 47.55 -19.79 -11.43
C ASN A 30 46.17 -19.65 -10.78
N HIS A 31 45.12 -19.95 -11.56
CA HIS A 31 43.92 -20.72 -11.19
C HIS A 31 42.96 -20.74 -12.39
N LYS A 32 42.29 -21.88 -12.61
CA LYS A 32 41.28 -22.09 -13.67
C LYS A 32 40.05 -21.19 -13.46
N VAL A 33 40.15 -19.91 -13.81
CA VAL A 33 39.04 -18.95 -13.76
C VAL A 33 38.71 -18.51 -15.18
N THR A 34 37.46 -18.71 -15.62
CA THR A 34 36.96 -18.27 -16.93
C THR A 34 36.87 -16.74 -16.99
N SER A 35 37.88 -16.08 -17.54
CA SER A 35 37.85 -14.63 -17.82
C SER A 35 37.16 -14.35 -19.17
N ALA A 36 36.49 -13.20 -19.27
CA ALA A 36 35.87 -12.77 -20.52
C ALA A 36 36.95 -12.52 -21.61
N PRO A 37 36.64 -12.76 -22.90
CA PRO A 37 37.56 -12.50 -24.00
C PRO A 37 38.07 -11.05 -23.99
N GLU A 38 39.37 -10.84 -24.22
CA GLU A 38 39.99 -9.52 -24.32
C GLU A 38 40.61 -9.37 -25.72
N PRO A 39 40.33 -8.29 -26.48
CA PRO A 39 40.98 -8.06 -27.77
C PRO A 39 42.50 -8.04 -27.67
N SER A 40 43.18 -8.53 -28.70
CA SER A 40 44.64 -8.43 -28.79
C SER A 40 45.07 -6.99 -29.10
N GLY A 41 46.27 -6.61 -28.66
CA GLY A 41 46.87 -5.31 -29.01
C GLY A 41 46.75 -4.24 -27.93
N ALA A 42 46.43 -4.58 -26.68
CA ALA A 42 46.51 -3.64 -25.56
C ALA A 42 47.91 -3.05 -25.41
N TRP A 43 48.05 -1.72 -25.54
CA TRP A 43 49.34 -1.04 -25.33
C TRP A 43 49.62 -0.88 -23.83
N PRO A 44 50.90 -0.84 -23.40
CA PRO A 44 51.23 -0.54 -22.02
C PRO A 44 50.59 0.77 -21.55
N VAL A 45 50.05 0.79 -20.35
CA VAL A 45 49.42 1.94 -19.67
C VAL A 45 48.10 2.43 -20.29
N ILE A 46 48.01 2.61 -21.61
CA ILE A 46 46.79 3.14 -22.27
C ILE A 46 45.79 2.05 -22.69
N GLY A 47 46.21 0.79 -22.74
CA GLY A 47 45.37 -0.34 -23.11
C GLY A 47 44.82 -0.22 -24.53
N HIS A 48 43.49 -0.33 -24.65
CA HIS A 48 42.72 -0.30 -25.88
C HIS A 48 42.19 1.09 -26.25
N LEU A 49 42.58 2.16 -25.55
CA LEU A 49 42.11 3.52 -25.86
C LEU A 49 42.36 3.92 -27.32
N HIS A 50 43.47 3.47 -27.91
CA HIS A 50 43.81 3.73 -29.30
C HIS A 50 42.82 3.13 -30.31
N LEU A 51 42.03 2.11 -29.91
CA LEU A 51 40.96 1.54 -30.73
C LEU A 51 39.69 2.37 -30.72
N LEU A 52 39.51 3.24 -29.72
CA LEU A 52 38.28 4.01 -29.50
C LEU A 52 38.35 5.45 -30.03
N GLY A 53 39.50 5.85 -30.60
CA GLY A 53 39.67 7.17 -31.22
C GLY A 53 39.27 7.17 -32.69
N GLY A 54 38.70 8.28 -33.19
CA GLY A 54 38.45 8.49 -34.61
C GLY A 54 37.10 9.14 -34.93
N ARG A 55 36.67 9.03 -36.18
CA ARG A 55 35.39 9.58 -36.69
C ARG A 55 34.20 8.63 -36.48
N VAL A 56 34.42 7.43 -35.94
CA VAL A 56 33.38 6.42 -35.70
C VAL A 56 32.95 6.48 -34.23
N PRO A 57 31.64 6.53 -33.92
CA PRO A 57 31.18 6.53 -32.54
C PRO A 57 31.59 5.28 -31.74
N VAL A 58 31.94 5.48 -30.46
CA VAL A 58 32.49 4.42 -29.59
C VAL A 58 31.56 3.21 -29.49
N TYR A 59 30.24 3.41 -29.39
CA TYR A 59 29.29 2.29 -29.30
C TYR A 59 29.27 1.41 -30.55
N ARG A 60 29.54 1.96 -31.75
CA ARG A 60 29.68 1.16 -32.97
C ARG A 60 30.96 0.35 -32.97
N ILE A 61 32.07 0.94 -32.52
CA ILE A 61 33.35 0.24 -32.38
C ILE A 61 33.19 -0.94 -31.41
N LEU A 62 32.60 -0.69 -30.23
CA LEU A 62 32.33 -1.73 -29.25
C LEU A 62 31.31 -2.77 -29.77
N GLY A 63 30.33 -2.37 -30.57
CA GLY A 63 29.38 -3.27 -31.22
C GLY A 63 30.05 -4.22 -32.21
N GLY A 64 30.97 -3.71 -33.02
CA GLY A 64 31.77 -4.54 -33.93
C GLY A 64 32.79 -5.44 -33.22
N LEU A 65 33.27 -5.03 -32.04
CA LEU A 65 34.06 -5.92 -31.18
C LEU A 65 33.18 -7.02 -30.56
N ALA A 66 31.93 -6.72 -30.18
CA ALA A 66 30.99 -7.73 -29.70
C ALA A 66 30.73 -8.82 -30.76
N ASP A 67 30.65 -8.45 -32.04
CA ASP A 67 30.53 -9.40 -33.15
C ASP A 67 31.73 -10.34 -33.30
N ARG A 68 32.94 -9.88 -32.92
CA ARG A 68 34.17 -10.66 -33.05
C ARG A 68 34.50 -11.52 -31.82
N TYR A 69 34.23 -10.99 -30.63
CA TYR A 69 34.66 -11.59 -29.36
C TYR A 69 33.50 -12.17 -28.53
N GLY A 70 32.26 -11.98 -28.99
CA GLY A 70 31.05 -12.37 -28.27
C GLY A 70 30.41 -11.19 -27.52
N PRO A 71 29.16 -11.34 -27.07
CA PRO A 71 28.37 -10.25 -26.50
C PRO A 71 28.85 -9.76 -25.13
N VAL A 72 29.76 -10.50 -24.47
CA VAL A 72 30.40 -10.16 -23.21
C VAL A 72 31.91 -10.28 -23.38
N PHE A 73 32.62 -9.16 -23.37
CA PHE A 73 34.07 -9.10 -23.56
C PHE A 73 34.69 -7.97 -22.73
N THR A 74 36.00 -8.04 -22.49
CA THR A 74 36.74 -7.04 -21.71
C THR A 74 37.60 -6.18 -22.62
N VAL A 75 37.61 -4.87 -22.39
CA VAL A 75 38.61 -3.95 -22.94
C VAL A 75 39.33 -3.23 -21.80
N ARG A 76 40.40 -2.51 -22.12
CA ARG A 76 41.22 -1.78 -21.14
C ARG A 76 41.23 -0.32 -21.50
N LEU A 77 40.65 0.53 -20.66
CA LEU A 77 40.65 1.97 -20.87
C LEU A 77 41.64 2.59 -19.89
N GLY A 78 42.86 2.82 -20.36
CA GLY A 78 43.98 3.11 -19.47
C GLY A 78 44.31 1.90 -18.61
N VAL A 79 44.44 2.12 -17.30
CA VAL A 79 44.69 1.03 -16.34
C VAL A 79 43.42 0.25 -15.95
N HIS A 80 42.24 0.75 -16.31
CA HIS A 80 40.97 0.20 -15.85
C HIS A 80 40.45 -0.89 -16.80
N PRO A 81 40.18 -2.12 -16.31
CA PRO A 81 39.43 -3.10 -17.06
C PRO A 81 37.97 -2.67 -17.17
N VAL A 82 37.40 -2.82 -18.36
CA VAL A 82 36.01 -2.48 -18.68
C VAL A 82 35.35 -3.68 -19.34
N LEU A 83 34.37 -4.27 -18.68
CA LEU A 83 33.50 -5.29 -19.24
C LEU A 83 32.41 -4.62 -20.08
N VAL A 84 32.33 -4.99 -21.35
CA VAL A 84 31.29 -4.55 -22.28
C VAL A 84 30.25 -5.65 -22.38
N VAL A 85 28.99 -5.30 -22.12
CA VAL A 85 27.86 -6.23 -22.11
C VAL A 85 26.84 -5.81 -23.16
N SER A 86 26.49 -6.72 -24.07
CA SER A 86 25.63 -6.46 -25.23
C SER A 86 24.53 -7.51 -25.46
N SER A 87 24.34 -8.46 -24.55
CA SER A 87 23.26 -9.46 -24.63
C SER A 87 22.27 -9.35 -23.47
N TRP A 88 21.00 -9.69 -23.73
CA TRP A 88 19.92 -9.55 -22.75
C TRP A 88 20.11 -10.48 -21.55
N GLU A 89 20.72 -11.66 -21.73
CA GLU A 89 20.97 -12.64 -20.67
C GLU A 89 21.96 -12.07 -19.63
N ALA A 90 23.06 -11.49 -20.11
CA ALA A 90 24.08 -10.90 -19.25
C ALA A 90 23.61 -9.58 -18.63
N VAL A 91 22.85 -8.77 -19.38
CA VAL A 91 22.16 -7.58 -18.83
C VAL A 91 21.22 -7.97 -17.69
N LYS A 92 20.41 -9.01 -17.87
CA LYS A 92 19.52 -9.54 -16.83
C LYS A 92 20.30 -9.95 -15.61
N GLU A 93 21.38 -10.72 -15.76
CA GLU A 93 22.24 -11.12 -14.64
C GLU A 93 22.84 -9.92 -13.91
N CYS A 94 23.31 -8.90 -14.64
CA CYS A 94 23.83 -7.67 -14.06
C CYS A 94 22.80 -6.91 -13.20
N PHE A 95 21.54 -6.82 -13.66
CA PHE A 95 20.50 -6.02 -13.00
C PHE A 95 19.58 -6.82 -12.08
N THR A 96 19.77 -8.14 -11.96
CA THR A 96 19.07 -9.00 -11.00
C THR A 96 20.03 -9.60 -9.99
N THR A 97 20.80 -10.61 -10.38
CA THR A 97 21.74 -11.34 -9.51
C THR A 97 22.80 -10.42 -8.94
N ASN A 98 23.36 -9.53 -9.75
CA ASN A 98 24.48 -8.64 -9.37
C ASN A 98 24.04 -7.19 -9.11
N ASP A 99 22.74 -6.93 -8.93
CA ASP A 99 22.15 -5.58 -8.87
C ASP A 99 22.76 -4.69 -7.76
N LYS A 100 23.08 -5.30 -6.61
CA LYS A 100 23.74 -4.64 -5.47
C LYS A 100 25.20 -4.39 -5.77
N ILE A 101 25.92 -5.38 -6.32
CA ILE A 101 27.36 -5.33 -6.58
C ILE A 101 27.69 -4.26 -7.63
N LEU A 102 26.86 -4.15 -8.66
CA LEU A 102 27.00 -3.19 -9.76
C LEU A 102 26.32 -1.84 -9.47
N ASN A 103 25.92 -1.52 -8.24
CA ASN A 103 25.23 -0.26 -7.94
C ASN A 103 26.17 0.97 -7.85
N LYS A 104 27.49 0.82 -8.02
CA LYS A 104 28.45 1.93 -7.94
C LYS A 104 28.71 2.55 -9.32
N ARG A 105 28.96 3.87 -9.35
CA ARG A 105 29.46 4.59 -10.53
C ARG A 105 30.99 4.73 -10.45
N PRO A 106 31.72 4.61 -11.57
CA PRO A 106 33.16 4.87 -11.58
C PRO A 106 33.49 6.30 -11.15
N ALA A 107 34.57 6.47 -10.38
CA ALA A 107 35.07 7.80 -10.04
C ALA A 107 35.65 8.49 -11.30
N ALA A 108 35.24 9.74 -11.53
CA ALA A 108 35.64 10.53 -12.70
C ALA A 108 35.76 12.01 -12.35
N SER A 109 36.60 12.74 -13.10
CA SER A 109 36.77 14.18 -12.95
C SER A 109 35.46 14.93 -13.18
N ALA A 110 34.60 14.45 -14.10
CA ALA A 110 33.25 14.99 -14.29
C ALA A 110 32.42 14.95 -12.99
N GLY A 111 32.33 13.80 -12.32
CA GLY A 111 31.58 13.69 -11.05
C GLY A 111 32.11 14.62 -9.94
N LYS A 112 33.44 14.87 -9.93
CA LYS A 112 34.06 15.78 -8.97
C LYS A 112 33.82 17.26 -9.28
N TYR A 113 34.07 17.69 -10.52
CA TYR A 113 34.08 19.11 -10.87
C TYR A 113 32.74 19.59 -11.41
N LEU A 114 32.07 18.79 -12.25
CA LEU A 114 30.76 19.11 -12.81
C LEU A 114 29.62 18.65 -11.90
N GLY A 115 29.81 17.53 -11.20
CA GLY A 115 28.81 16.95 -10.30
C GLY A 115 28.84 17.50 -8.87
N TYR A 116 29.40 18.70 -8.66
CA TYR A 116 29.45 19.35 -7.35
C TYR A 116 30.07 18.49 -6.25
N ASN A 117 31.26 17.95 -6.53
CA ASN A 117 31.96 17.00 -5.67
C ASN A 117 31.10 15.76 -5.32
N TYR A 118 30.42 15.20 -6.32
CA TYR A 118 29.50 14.06 -6.20
C TYR A 118 28.22 14.33 -5.40
N ALA A 119 27.80 15.59 -5.24
CA ALA A 119 26.45 15.92 -4.77
C ALA A 119 25.38 15.54 -5.82
N ALA A 120 25.72 15.66 -7.12
CA ALA A 120 24.82 15.28 -8.20
C ALA A 120 24.57 13.76 -8.17
N PHE A 121 23.31 13.37 -7.92
CA PHE A 121 22.98 11.98 -7.60
C PHE A 121 23.20 10.98 -8.74
N GLY A 122 23.32 11.46 -10.00
CA GLY A 122 23.74 10.67 -11.15
C GLY A 122 25.14 10.07 -11.02
N PHE A 123 26.05 10.79 -10.34
CA PHE A 123 27.46 10.40 -10.15
C PHE A 123 27.74 9.72 -8.80
N THR A 124 26.86 9.91 -7.81
CA THR A 124 27.11 9.49 -6.42
C THR A 124 26.72 8.03 -6.15
N HIS A 125 27.08 7.52 -4.98
CA HIS A 125 26.78 6.13 -4.55
C HIS A 125 26.57 6.03 -3.03
N GLY A 126 26.22 4.83 -2.55
CA GLY A 126 26.09 4.56 -1.11
C GLY A 126 24.80 5.08 -0.47
N THR A 127 24.88 5.48 0.80
CA THR A 127 23.76 5.98 1.62
C THR A 127 23.21 7.29 1.09
N TYR A 128 24.07 8.25 0.76
CA TYR A 128 23.67 9.54 0.21
C TYR A 128 22.89 9.40 -1.09
N TRP A 129 23.38 8.59 -2.04
CA TRP A 129 22.64 8.28 -3.28
C TRP A 129 21.23 7.75 -3.00
N ARG A 130 21.06 6.84 -2.03
CA ARG A 130 19.75 6.30 -1.66
C ARG A 130 18.80 7.37 -1.11
N GLN A 131 19.30 8.33 -0.33
CA GLN A 131 18.51 9.45 0.17
C GLN A 131 18.20 10.49 -0.94
N MET A 132 19.11 10.73 -1.87
CA MET A 132 18.81 11.61 -3.00
C MET A 132 17.80 10.97 -3.96
N ARG A 133 17.99 9.69 -4.28
CA ARG A 133 17.02 8.92 -5.05
C ARG A 133 15.66 8.91 -4.36
N LYS A 134 15.65 8.94 -3.02
CA LYS A 134 14.43 9.02 -2.21
C LYS A 134 13.63 10.26 -2.50
N LEU A 135 14.29 11.38 -2.22
CA LEU A 135 13.72 12.70 -2.38
C LEU A 135 13.23 12.91 -3.80
N VAL A 136 14.04 12.55 -4.79
CA VAL A 136 13.69 12.72 -6.20
C VAL A 136 12.46 11.90 -6.59
N LEU A 137 12.33 10.64 -6.17
CA LEU A 137 11.18 9.82 -6.57
C LEU A 137 9.88 10.14 -5.81
N LEU A 138 9.95 10.57 -4.54
CA LEU A 138 8.75 10.82 -3.73
C LEU A 138 8.27 12.26 -3.79
N GLU A 139 9.19 13.22 -3.82
CA GLU A 139 8.83 14.63 -3.67
C GLU A 139 8.83 15.36 -5.02
N VAL A 140 9.81 15.07 -5.87
CA VAL A 140 10.08 15.83 -7.11
C VAL A 140 9.39 15.19 -8.33
N LEU A 141 9.63 13.90 -8.58
CA LEU A 141 9.15 13.15 -9.74
C LEU A 141 8.07 12.12 -9.36
N SER A 142 7.33 12.35 -8.28
CA SER A 142 6.20 11.48 -7.94
C SER A 142 5.04 11.68 -8.91
N ALA A 143 4.25 10.62 -9.12
CA ALA A 143 3.09 10.68 -10.00
C ALA A 143 2.13 11.83 -9.64
N ARG A 144 1.88 12.03 -8.35
CA ARG A 144 1.06 13.14 -7.84
C ARG A 144 1.61 14.52 -8.20
N ARG A 145 2.94 14.71 -8.11
CA ARG A 145 3.57 16.00 -8.44
C ARG A 145 3.53 16.26 -9.94
N LEU A 146 3.85 15.25 -10.73
CA LEU A 146 3.77 15.34 -12.19
C LEU A 146 2.34 15.65 -12.63
N GLU A 147 1.32 14.95 -12.11
CA GLU A 147 -0.07 15.23 -12.43
C GLU A 147 -0.47 16.69 -12.12
N ARG A 148 -0.05 17.22 -10.97
CA ARG A 148 -0.34 18.61 -10.59
C ARG A 148 0.32 19.62 -11.53
N LEU A 149 1.57 19.35 -11.91
CA LEU A 149 2.34 20.20 -12.81
C LEU A 149 2.09 19.91 -14.30
N LYS A 150 1.13 19.05 -14.67
CA LYS A 150 0.92 18.68 -16.08
C LYS A 150 0.64 19.88 -16.98
N HIS A 151 -0.12 20.83 -16.43
CA HIS A 151 -0.50 22.05 -17.12
C HIS A 151 0.73 22.88 -17.55
N VAL A 152 1.87 22.73 -16.86
CA VAL A 152 3.13 23.42 -17.17
C VAL A 152 3.69 22.96 -18.51
N TRP A 153 3.91 21.66 -18.71
CA TRP A 153 4.43 21.17 -20.00
C TRP A 153 3.38 21.24 -21.11
N GLU A 154 2.10 21.05 -20.80
CA GLU A 154 1.03 21.24 -21.78
C GLU A 154 1.02 22.68 -22.32
N SER A 155 1.22 23.68 -21.44
CA SER A 155 1.32 25.09 -21.78
C SER A 155 2.58 25.39 -22.62
N GLU A 156 3.75 24.87 -22.23
CA GLU A 156 4.98 25.07 -23.00
C GLU A 156 4.90 24.44 -24.40
N ILE A 157 4.35 23.22 -24.51
CA ILE A 157 4.12 22.57 -25.80
C ILE A 157 3.13 23.40 -26.64
N ASN A 158 2.02 23.86 -26.05
CA ASN A 158 1.06 24.72 -26.76
C ASN A 158 1.70 26.00 -27.28
N THR A 159 2.54 26.64 -26.47
CA THR A 159 3.23 27.86 -26.86
C THR A 159 4.24 27.60 -27.98
N GLY A 160 5.00 26.50 -27.89
CA GLY A 160 5.92 26.08 -28.95
C GLY A 160 5.20 25.77 -30.26
N ILE A 161 4.04 25.10 -30.21
CA ILE A 161 3.21 24.82 -31.40
C ILE A 161 2.68 26.13 -32.00
N LYS A 162 2.17 27.06 -31.18
CA LYS A 162 1.71 28.39 -31.62
C LYS A 162 2.82 29.18 -32.32
N GLU A 163 4.04 29.08 -31.83
CA GLU A 163 5.21 29.69 -32.47
C GLU A 163 5.46 29.13 -33.87
N LEU A 164 5.38 27.80 -34.04
CA LEU A 164 5.54 27.17 -35.35
C LEU A 164 4.46 27.64 -36.35
N TYR A 165 3.20 27.76 -35.90
CA TYR A 165 2.12 28.29 -36.73
C TYR A 165 2.35 29.75 -37.16
N THR A 166 2.73 30.62 -36.21
CA THR A 166 2.76 32.08 -36.43
C THR A 166 4.01 32.54 -37.18
N LYS A 167 5.19 31.98 -36.88
CA LYS A 167 6.46 32.49 -37.42
C LYS A 167 7.01 31.68 -38.59
N HIS A 168 6.65 30.40 -38.64
CA HIS A 168 7.36 29.41 -39.45
C HIS A 168 6.49 28.66 -40.47
N SER A 169 5.20 29.00 -40.58
CA SER A 169 4.30 28.44 -41.60
C SER A 169 4.89 28.57 -43.01
N GLY A 170 5.05 27.44 -43.70
CA GLY A 170 5.58 27.36 -45.07
C GLY A 170 7.08 27.65 -45.20
N LYS A 171 7.82 27.79 -44.09
CA LYS A 171 9.27 28.06 -44.09
C LYS A 171 10.07 26.81 -43.71
N VAL A 172 11.35 26.81 -44.08
CA VAL A 172 12.32 25.82 -43.58
C VAL A 172 12.68 26.17 -42.14
N VAL A 173 12.44 25.23 -41.23
CA VAL A 173 12.76 25.33 -39.79
C VAL A 173 13.86 24.32 -39.46
N VAL A 174 14.82 24.73 -38.64
CA VAL A 174 15.75 23.80 -37.98
C VAL A 174 15.01 23.17 -36.79
N ILE A 175 14.14 22.18 -37.06
CA ILE A 175 13.24 21.62 -36.05
C ILE A 175 13.99 21.05 -34.84
N SER A 176 15.21 20.54 -35.03
CA SER A 176 16.02 20.03 -33.91
C SER A 176 16.38 21.11 -32.89
N GLU A 177 16.60 22.36 -33.33
CA GLU A 177 16.87 23.48 -32.40
C GLU A 177 15.60 23.92 -31.67
N TRP A 178 14.46 23.90 -32.35
CA TRP A 178 13.16 24.19 -31.74
C TRP A 178 12.78 23.14 -30.68
N ILE A 179 13.00 21.85 -30.98
CA ILE A 179 12.78 20.76 -30.01
C ILE A 179 13.68 20.96 -28.78
N GLU A 180 14.96 21.25 -28.98
CA GLU A 180 15.91 21.48 -27.88
C GLU A 180 15.47 22.65 -26.99
N GLN A 181 14.98 23.73 -27.60
CA GLN A 181 14.43 24.87 -26.86
C GLN A 181 13.17 24.52 -26.10
N LEU A 182 12.23 23.80 -26.72
CA LEU A 182 10.99 23.35 -26.09
C LEU A 182 11.28 22.47 -24.87
N THR A 183 12.15 21.47 -25.00
CA THR A 183 12.50 20.56 -23.90
C THR A 183 13.22 21.28 -22.77
N LEU A 184 14.11 22.23 -23.10
CA LEU A 184 14.82 23.04 -22.11
C LEU A 184 13.87 23.95 -21.34
N ASN A 185 13.00 24.68 -22.04
CA ASN A 185 11.98 25.52 -21.40
C ASN A 185 11.09 24.66 -20.49
N THR A 186 10.60 23.51 -20.98
CA THR A 186 9.74 22.62 -20.20
C THR A 186 10.40 22.19 -18.89
N ILE A 187 11.64 21.69 -18.92
CA ILE A 187 12.30 21.21 -17.70
C ILE A 187 12.71 22.35 -16.75
N VAL A 188 13.09 23.52 -17.28
CA VAL A 188 13.43 24.69 -16.46
C VAL A 188 12.17 25.27 -15.80
N MET A 189 11.03 25.28 -16.50
CA MET A 189 9.73 25.63 -15.93
C MET A 189 9.34 24.69 -14.78
N MET A 190 9.55 23.38 -14.94
CA MET A 190 9.28 22.41 -13.87
C MET A 190 10.19 22.61 -12.64
N ILE A 191 11.44 23.02 -12.87
CA ILE A 191 12.44 23.11 -11.81
C ILE A 191 12.40 24.42 -11.06
N ALA A 192 12.34 25.53 -11.79
CA ALA A 192 12.48 26.87 -11.25
C ALA A 192 11.28 27.76 -11.56
N GLY A 193 10.20 27.24 -12.16
CA GLY A 193 8.99 27.99 -12.54
C GLY A 193 9.23 29.12 -13.54
N LYS A 194 10.39 29.13 -14.21
CA LYS A 194 10.87 30.26 -15.01
C LYS A 194 10.99 29.89 -16.47
N ARG A 195 10.44 30.75 -17.32
CA ARG A 195 10.56 30.59 -18.77
C ARG A 195 11.87 31.22 -19.19
N TYR A 196 12.73 30.40 -19.78
CA TYR A 196 14.11 30.80 -20.04
C TYR A 196 14.26 31.58 -21.36
N THR A 197 13.45 31.24 -22.37
CA THR A 197 13.34 32.00 -23.62
C THR A 197 11.89 32.38 -23.86
N ASP A 198 11.58 33.67 -23.94
CA ASP A 198 10.27 34.14 -24.42
C ASP A 198 10.36 34.46 -25.90
N SER A 199 9.93 33.52 -26.73
CA SER A 199 9.97 33.70 -28.18
C SER A 199 8.99 34.77 -28.67
N MET A 200 8.06 35.28 -27.85
CA MET A 200 7.16 36.37 -28.26
C MET A 200 7.82 37.76 -28.20
N GLN A 201 8.98 37.91 -27.55
CA GLN A 201 9.78 39.14 -27.56
C GLN A 201 10.96 38.99 -28.54
N SER A 202 11.24 40.03 -29.32
CA SER A 202 12.22 40.01 -30.41
C SER A 202 13.69 39.92 -29.98
N ASP A 203 13.98 39.98 -28.68
CA ASP A 203 15.33 39.91 -28.14
C ASP A 203 15.47 38.70 -27.20
N GLU A 204 16.13 37.64 -27.65
CA GLU A 204 16.70 36.64 -26.74
C GLU A 204 17.61 37.37 -25.74
N THR A 205 17.33 37.25 -24.44
CA THR A 205 18.22 37.84 -23.44
C THR A 205 19.60 37.17 -23.51
N VAL A 206 20.68 37.93 -23.35
CA VAL A 206 22.07 37.40 -23.38
C VAL A 206 22.26 36.26 -22.37
N GLU A 207 21.54 36.32 -21.24
CA GLU A 207 21.50 35.29 -20.21
C GLU A 207 20.86 33.98 -20.70
N ALA A 208 19.85 34.06 -21.56
CA ALA A 208 19.14 32.93 -22.18
C ALA A 208 19.97 32.18 -23.24
N ARG A 209 20.89 32.87 -23.92
CA ARG A 209 21.81 32.21 -24.85
C ARG A 209 22.99 31.58 -24.12
N SER A 210 23.48 32.24 -23.07
CA SER A 210 24.65 31.80 -22.30
C SER A 210 24.45 30.44 -21.61
N PHE A 211 23.31 30.22 -20.92
CA PHE A 211 23.10 28.98 -20.17
C PHE A 211 22.72 27.76 -21.04
N ARG A 212 22.02 27.93 -22.18
CA ARG A 212 21.88 26.84 -23.17
C ARG A 212 23.25 26.36 -23.67
N GLU A 213 24.12 27.29 -24.04
CA GLU A 213 25.48 26.95 -24.48
C GLU A 213 26.30 26.30 -23.36
N LEU A 214 26.13 26.72 -22.10
CA LEU A 214 26.76 26.05 -20.95
C LEU A 214 26.29 24.60 -20.76
N ILE A 215 25.01 24.30 -20.98
CA ILE A 215 24.50 22.91 -20.92
C ILE A 215 25.09 22.06 -22.05
N LYS A 216 25.19 22.59 -23.27
CA LYS A 216 25.85 21.89 -24.39
C LYS A 216 27.34 21.64 -24.11
N GLU A 217 28.05 22.66 -23.63
CA GLU A 217 29.46 22.53 -23.24
C GLU A 217 29.64 21.51 -22.12
N PHE A 218 28.75 21.52 -21.11
CA PHE A 218 28.75 20.52 -20.04
C PHE A 218 28.68 19.12 -20.65
N MET A 219 27.75 18.89 -21.57
CA MET A 219 27.53 17.56 -22.13
C MET A 219 28.70 17.11 -23.00
N TYR A 220 29.26 18.02 -23.79
CA TYR A 220 30.47 17.77 -24.55
C TYR A 220 31.66 17.41 -23.66
N ILE A 221 31.94 18.22 -22.62
CA ILE A 221 33.12 18.05 -21.77
C ILE A 221 33.00 16.85 -20.82
N SER A 222 31.77 16.49 -20.42
CA SER A 222 31.50 15.42 -19.44
C SER A 222 31.96 14.03 -19.88
N GLY A 223 32.06 13.77 -21.19
CA GLY A 223 32.62 12.51 -21.70
C GLY A 223 33.77 12.67 -22.66
N GLN A 224 34.50 13.78 -22.57
CA GLN A 224 35.86 13.82 -23.11
C GLN A 224 36.78 12.89 -22.32
N PHE A 225 37.80 12.40 -23.00
CA PHE A 225 38.85 11.61 -22.36
C PHE A 225 39.69 12.49 -21.43
N VAL A 226 39.76 12.15 -20.15
CA VAL A 226 40.63 12.84 -19.17
C VAL A 226 41.77 11.91 -18.79
N ALA A 227 43.01 12.30 -19.11
CA ALA A 227 44.20 11.47 -18.87
C ALA A 227 44.35 11.03 -17.40
N SER A 228 44.05 11.91 -16.44
CA SER A 228 44.11 11.59 -15.00
C SER A 228 43.05 10.58 -14.54
N ASP A 229 41.96 10.39 -15.30
CA ASP A 229 40.92 9.41 -14.99
C ASP A 229 41.24 8.01 -15.54
N ALA A 230 42.19 7.94 -16.48
CA ALA A 230 42.65 6.71 -17.11
C ALA A 230 43.98 6.20 -16.54
N ILE A 231 44.81 7.09 -16.00
CA ILE A 231 46.15 6.77 -15.48
C ILE A 231 46.31 7.39 -14.08
N PRO A 232 46.51 6.58 -13.02
CA PRO A 232 46.61 7.05 -11.64
C PRO A 232 48.01 7.61 -11.34
N PHE A 233 48.45 8.61 -12.11
CA PHE A 233 49.71 9.32 -11.89
C PHE A 233 49.41 10.76 -11.44
N PRO A 234 49.68 11.13 -10.17
CA PRO A 234 49.26 12.41 -9.59
C PRO A 234 49.64 13.66 -10.39
N PRO A 235 50.84 13.76 -11.02
CA PRO A 235 51.20 14.92 -11.84
C PRO A 235 50.30 15.15 -13.07
N LEU A 236 49.70 14.11 -13.66
CA LEU A 236 48.78 14.26 -14.81
C LEU A 236 47.57 15.12 -14.46
N ARG A 237 47.16 15.09 -13.19
CA ARG A 237 46.02 15.88 -12.70
C ARG A 237 46.33 17.38 -12.63
N TRP A 238 47.59 17.74 -12.37
CA TRP A 238 48.00 19.15 -12.31
C TRP A 238 48.29 19.73 -13.69
N MET A 239 48.73 18.87 -14.61
CA MET A 239 49.17 19.28 -15.94
C MET A 239 48.01 19.55 -16.91
N ASP A 240 46.84 18.90 -16.73
CA ASP A 240 45.60 19.10 -17.50
C ASP A 240 45.87 19.37 -19.00
N PHE A 241 46.57 18.44 -19.66
CA PHE A 241 47.14 18.63 -21.01
C PHE A 241 46.17 19.18 -22.07
N GLN A 242 44.88 18.87 -21.95
CA GLN A 242 43.83 19.27 -22.89
C GLN A 242 42.94 20.39 -22.35
N GLY A 243 43.22 20.89 -21.14
CA GLY A 243 42.44 21.94 -20.47
C GLY A 243 41.05 21.50 -20.01
N HIS A 244 40.73 20.20 -20.04
CA HIS A 244 39.40 19.69 -19.75
C HIS A 244 38.99 19.94 -18.30
N ILE A 245 39.90 19.77 -17.34
CA ILE A 245 39.61 20.04 -15.92
C ILE A 245 39.38 21.54 -15.70
N LYS A 246 40.17 22.41 -16.36
CA LYS A 246 39.98 23.86 -16.33
C LYS A 246 38.60 24.25 -16.87
N SER A 247 38.18 23.67 -18.01
CA SER A 247 36.85 23.91 -18.59
C SER A 247 35.73 23.42 -17.68
N MET A 248 35.85 22.23 -17.08
CA MET A 248 34.86 21.71 -16.12
C MET A 248 34.67 22.65 -14.92
N LYS A 249 35.76 23.18 -14.37
CA LYS A 249 35.70 24.14 -13.25
C LYS A 249 35.03 25.46 -13.65
N ARG A 250 35.31 25.96 -14.86
CA ARG A 250 34.66 27.17 -15.40
C ARG A 250 33.15 26.95 -15.52
N ILE A 251 32.75 25.88 -16.21
CA ILE A 251 31.34 25.56 -16.46
C ILE A 251 30.58 25.38 -15.14
N SER A 252 31.13 24.64 -14.18
CA SER A 252 30.52 24.47 -12.86
C SER A 252 30.33 25.80 -12.14
N LYS A 253 31.31 26.72 -12.20
CA LYS A 253 31.22 28.03 -11.58
C LYS A 253 30.12 28.90 -12.22
N GLU A 254 30.05 28.94 -13.55
CA GLU A 254 29.06 29.73 -14.28
C GLU A 254 27.64 29.18 -14.04
N LEU A 255 27.47 27.86 -14.03
CA LEU A 255 26.19 27.22 -13.68
C LEU A 255 25.79 27.49 -12.22
N SER A 256 26.71 27.46 -11.27
CA SER A 256 26.42 27.84 -9.88
C SER A 256 25.91 29.27 -9.77
N THR A 257 26.44 30.21 -10.54
CA THR A 257 25.94 31.60 -10.52
C THR A 257 24.46 31.66 -10.91
N VAL A 258 24.05 30.90 -11.94
CA VAL A 258 22.65 30.81 -12.38
C VAL A 258 21.78 30.17 -11.29
N PHE A 259 22.17 29.00 -10.78
CA PHE A 259 21.36 28.30 -9.78
C PHE A 259 21.27 29.04 -8.44
N GLN A 260 22.34 29.72 -7.99
CA GLN A 260 22.28 30.57 -6.80
C GLN A 260 21.29 31.72 -6.95
N SER A 261 21.23 32.34 -8.12
CA SER A 261 20.22 33.36 -8.42
C SER A 261 18.82 32.78 -8.26
N TRP A 262 18.55 31.61 -8.85
CA TRP A 262 17.25 30.97 -8.73
C TRP A 262 16.92 30.61 -7.27
N ILE A 263 17.82 29.97 -6.55
CA ILE A 263 17.61 29.62 -5.13
C ILE A 263 17.35 30.86 -4.28
N THR A 264 18.12 31.93 -4.48
CA THR A 264 17.98 33.18 -3.72
C THR A 264 16.60 33.81 -3.92
N GLU A 265 16.09 33.80 -5.15
CA GLU A 265 14.75 34.32 -5.45
C GLU A 265 13.63 33.50 -4.77
N HIS A 266 13.76 32.16 -4.73
CA HIS A 266 12.78 31.31 -4.06
C HIS A 266 12.80 31.49 -2.54
N VAL A 267 13.98 31.73 -1.94
CA VAL A 267 14.11 31.97 -0.50
C VAL A 267 13.55 33.33 -0.08
N ARG A 268 13.66 34.36 -0.93
CA ARG A 268 13.21 35.73 -0.59
C ARG A 268 11.71 35.95 -0.71
N SER A 269 10.96 35.01 -1.27
CA SER A 269 9.53 35.17 -1.58
C SER A 269 9.19 36.41 -2.42
N ASP A 270 10.17 37.00 -3.14
CA ASP A 270 10.00 38.16 -4.04
C ASP A 270 9.18 37.81 -5.31
N ARG A 271 8.58 36.62 -5.34
CA ARG A 271 7.96 36.03 -6.51
C ARG A 271 6.44 36.18 -6.45
N LYS A 272 5.87 36.82 -7.47
CA LYS A 272 4.55 36.42 -7.96
C LYS A 272 4.76 35.10 -8.69
N SER A 273 4.39 33.98 -8.07
CA SER A 273 4.43 32.69 -8.75
C SER A 273 3.68 32.79 -10.08
N SER A 274 4.32 32.38 -11.17
CA SER A 274 3.72 32.42 -12.51
C SER A 274 2.51 31.48 -12.66
N PHE A 275 2.24 30.65 -11.65
CA PHE A 275 1.20 29.61 -11.61
C PHE A 275 0.30 29.66 -10.36
N GLY A 276 0.25 30.79 -9.63
CA GLY A 276 -0.52 30.86 -8.37
C GLY A 276 0.11 30.04 -7.24
N ASN A 277 -0.67 29.43 -6.34
CA ASN A 277 -0.13 28.79 -5.11
C ASN A 277 0.67 27.47 -5.32
N GLU A 278 1.06 27.11 -6.55
CA GLU A 278 1.75 25.86 -6.83
C GLU A 278 3.28 25.93 -6.68
N GLN A 279 3.83 24.95 -5.97
CA GLN A 279 5.28 24.81 -5.71
C GLN A 279 6.01 24.07 -6.84
N ASP A 280 7.10 24.66 -7.33
CA ASP A 280 8.05 24.03 -8.28
C ASP A 280 9.07 23.14 -7.58
N PHE A 281 10.02 22.54 -8.32
CA PHE A 281 10.96 21.60 -7.72
C PHE A 281 11.95 22.26 -6.77
N ILE A 282 12.34 23.52 -6.97
CA ILE A 282 13.21 24.23 -6.03
C ILE A 282 12.46 24.46 -4.71
N ASP A 283 11.19 24.87 -4.75
CA ASP A 283 10.36 25.02 -3.54
C ASP A 283 10.27 23.70 -2.74
N VAL A 284 10.08 22.60 -3.45
CA VAL A 284 10.02 21.26 -2.85
C VAL A 284 11.35 20.86 -2.25
N MET A 285 12.46 21.09 -2.96
CA MET A 285 13.78 20.75 -2.45
C MET A 285 14.17 21.63 -1.26
N LEU A 286 13.79 22.92 -1.25
CA LEU A 286 14.00 23.82 -0.11
C LEU A 286 13.26 23.36 1.15
N SER A 287 12.06 22.79 0.99
CA SER A 287 11.26 22.26 2.12
C SER A 287 11.65 20.84 2.54
N ALA A 288 12.06 19.99 1.60
CA ALA A 288 12.37 18.57 1.86
C ALA A 288 13.82 18.31 2.29
N ILE A 289 14.78 19.18 1.97
CA ILE A 289 16.19 18.99 2.34
C ILE A 289 16.44 19.56 3.73
N ASP A 290 16.60 18.64 4.69
CA ASP A 290 16.85 18.92 6.12
C ASP A 290 18.34 18.71 6.53
N GLU A 291 18.61 18.79 7.83
CA GLU A 291 19.95 18.57 8.41
C GLU A 291 20.51 17.16 8.16
N LYS A 292 19.66 16.16 7.90
CA LYS A 292 20.09 14.80 7.59
C LYS A 292 20.84 14.76 6.26
N PHE A 293 20.42 15.57 5.28
CA PHE A 293 21.11 15.65 3.99
C PHE A 293 22.46 16.35 4.09
N THR A 294 22.55 17.40 4.91
CA THR A 294 23.81 18.15 5.07
C THR A 294 24.87 17.37 5.84
N SER A 295 24.46 16.37 6.65
CA SER A 295 25.37 15.44 7.33
C SER A 295 26.29 14.62 6.39
N PHE A 296 25.99 14.57 5.09
CA PHE A 296 26.82 13.90 4.08
C PHE A 296 27.94 14.79 3.49
N GLY A 297 28.16 15.99 4.05
CA GLY A 297 29.29 16.85 3.67
C GLY A 297 29.00 17.83 2.51
N HIS A 298 27.72 18.04 2.18
CA HIS A 298 27.27 19.02 1.20
C HIS A 298 26.36 20.05 1.87
N THR A 299 26.43 21.32 1.45
CA THR A 299 25.46 22.33 1.91
C THR A 299 24.12 22.08 1.23
N ARG A 300 23.01 22.52 1.85
CA ARG A 300 21.67 22.41 1.27
C ARG A 300 21.62 23.02 -0.13
N GLU A 301 22.23 24.19 -0.30
CA GLU A 301 22.29 24.92 -1.57
C GLU A 301 23.04 24.10 -2.62
N THR A 302 24.20 23.51 -2.26
CA THR A 302 24.97 22.64 -3.17
C THR A 302 24.14 21.43 -3.63
N ILE A 303 23.33 20.85 -2.72
CA ILE A 303 22.47 19.70 -3.05
C ILE A 303 21.38 20.13 -4.04
N ILE A 304 20.76 21.30 -3.82
CA ILE A 304 19.74 21.85 -4.72
C ILE A 304 20.32 22.14 -6.09
N GLU A 305 21.45 22.85 -6.17
CA GLU A 305 22.15 23.14 -7.44
C GLU A 305 22.46 21.85 -8.21
N ALA A 306 23.06 20.89 -7.53
CA ALA A 306 23.49 19.64 -8.14
C ALA A 306 22.31 18.79 -8.60
N THR A 307 21.20 18.82 -7.87
CA THR A 307 19.97 18.08 -8.22
C THR A 307 19.26 18.76 -9.39
N ALA A 308 19.12 20.08 -9.38
CA ALA A 308 18.55 20.86 -10.47
C ALA A 308 19.35 20.64 -11.77
N LEU A 309 20.69 20.77 -11.71
CA LEU A 309 21.55 20.53 -12.87
C LEU A 309 21.39 19.11 -13.42
N ASN A 310 21.40 18.11 -12.54
CA ASN A 310 21.28 16.70 -12.95
C ASN A 310 19.91 16.41 -13.60
N LEU A 311 18.83 17.03 -13.13
CA LEU A 311 17.50 16.90 -13.74
C LEU A 311 17.38 17.64 -15.08
N ILE A 312 17.95 18.83 -15.20
CA ILE A 312 17.96 19.62 -16.46
C ILE A 312 18.68 18.86 -17.56
N ILE A 313 19.90 18.41 -17.29
CA ILE A 313 20.70 17.69 -18.29
C ILE A 313 20.04 16.37 -18.68
N ALA A 314 19.55 15.60 -17.71
CA ALA A 314 18.91 14.32 -17.98
C ALA A 314 17.60 14.49 -18.75
N GLY A 315 16.77 15.48 -18.38
CA GLY A 315 15.44 15.71 -18.95
C GLY A 315 15.44 16.46 -20.29
N ASN A 316 16.44 17.32 -20.54
CA ASN A 316 16.54 18.09 -21.77
C ASN A 316 17.16 17.28 -22.92
N ASP A 317 18.46 16.99 -22.83
CA ASP A 317 19.25 16.48 -23.95
C ASP A 317 18.77 15.10 -24.42
N THR A 318 18.35 14.23 -23.50
CA THR A 318 17.90 12.89 -23.90
C THR A 318 16.56 12.94 -24.63
N THR A 319 15.62 13.76 -24.15
CA THR A 319 14.30 13.96 -24.76
C THR A 319 14.42 14.65 -26.12
N SER A 320 15.26 15.69 -26.24
CA SER A 320 15.44 16.42 -27.48
C SER A 320 16.06 15.56 -28.59
N LEU A 321 17.07 14.76 -28.24
CA LEU A 321 17.69 13.80 -29.16
C LEU A 321 16.70 12.72 -29.57
N HIS A 322 15.93 12.18 -28.62
CA HIS A 322 14.92 11.18 -28.92
C HIS A 322 13.88 11.72 -29.92
N MET A 323 13.31 12.89 -29.64
CA MET A 323 12.34 13.55 -30.52
C MET A 323 12.93 13.90 -31.90
N THR A 324 14.21 14.28 -31.96
CA THR A 324 14.90 14.54 -33.23
C THR A 324 15.02 13.26 -34.07
N TRP A 325 15.46 12.15 -33.48
CA TRP A 325 15.56 10.86 -34.19
C TRP A 325 14.20 10.30 -34.58
N LEU A 326 13.20 10.48 -33.72
CA LEU A 326 11.80 10.13 -33.98
C LEU A 326 11.28 10.83 -35.25
N LEU A 327 11.48 12.14 -35.38
CA LEU A 327 11.11 12.87 -36.61
C LEU A 327 11.96 12.46 -37.82
N CYS A 328 13.26 12.21 -37.65
CA CYS A 328 14.10 11.71 -38.76
C CYS A 328 13.57 10.38 -39.31
N LEU A 329 13.18 9.47 -38.42
CA LEU A 329 12.59 8.17 -38.78
C LEU A 329 11.26 8.33 -39.50
N LEU A 330 10.36 9.19 -39.00
CA LEU A 330 9.06 9.43 -39.62
C LEU A 330 9.19 10.09 -41.01
N LEU A 331 10.08 11.08 -41.17
CA LEU A 331 10.31 11.75 -42.45
C LEU A 331 10.90 10.83 -43.52
N ASN A 332 11.71 9.84 -43.12
CA ASN A 332 12.20 8.79 -44.01
C ASN A 332 11.18 7.65 -44.24
N ASN A 333 10.10 7.59 -43.45
CA ASN A 333 9.06 6.55 -43.52
C ASN A 333 7.66 7.18 -43.59
N LYS A 334 7.38 7.90 -44.68
CA LYS A 334 6.13 8.67 -44.87
C LYS A 334 4.84 7.87 -44.63
N ARG A 335 4.83 6.56 -44.94
CA ARG A 335 3.68 5.68 -44.69
C ARG A 335 3.37 5.54 -43.19
N VAL A 336 4.40 5.41 -42.35
CA VAL A 336 4.26 5.34 -40.89
C VAL A 336 3.75 6.67 -40.36
N LEU A 337 4.28 7.78 -40.86
CA LEU A 337 3.82 9.13 -40.50
C LEU A 337 2.32 9.31 -40.83
N GLN A 338 1.91 8.98 -42.04
CA GLN A 338 0.51 9.06 -42.48
C GLN A 338 -0.41 8.21 -41.61
N ARG A 339 -0.01 6.96 -41.34
CA ARG A 339 -0.79 6.07 -40.47
C ARG A 339 -0.93 6.59 -39.03
N ALA A 340 0.09 7.26 -38.50
CA ALA A 340 0.00 7.92 -37.20
C ALA A 340 -0.96 9.12 -37.22
N GLN A 341 -1.00 9.87 -38.32
CA GLN A 341 -1.98 10.95 -38.51
C GLN A 341 -3.41 10.40 -38.65
N GLU A 342 -3.60 9.28 -39.36
CA GLU A 342 -4.89 8.58 -39.45
C GLU A 342 -5.36 8.08 -38.07
N GLU A 343 -4.46 7.56 -37.24
CA GLU A 343 -4.79 7.16 -35.86
C GLU A 343 -5.24 8.37 -35.02
N LEU A 344 -4.56 9.51 -35.13
CA LEU A 344 -4.93 10.75 -34.46
C LEU A 344 -6.31 11.25 -34.92
N ASP A 345 -6.53 11.32 -36.24
CA ASP A 345 -7.80 11.72 -36.83
C ASP A 345 -8.95 10.81 -36.38
N THR A 346 -8.71 9.50 -36.24
CA THR A 346 -9.74 8.53 -35.87
C THR A 346 -10.10 8.60 -34.38
N ASN A 347 -9.10 8.72 -33.50
CA ASN A 347 -9.32 8.64 -32.04
C ASN A 347 -9.60 9.99 -31.38
N VAL A 348 -9.08 11.09 -31.93
CA VAL A 348 -9.19 12.44 -31.37
C VAL A 348 -10.04 13.35 -32.26
N GLY A 349 -9.94 13.18 -33.57
CA GLY A 349 -10.56 14.07 -34.54
C GLY A 349 -9.77 15.35 -34.80
N ARG A 350 -10.37 16.26 -35.58
CA ARG A 350 -9.76 17.54 -36.00
C ARG A 350 -10.33 18.77 -35.30
N GLU A 351 -11.31 18.59 -34.41
CA GLU A 351 -12.02 19.70 -33.76
C GLU A 351 -11.31 20.23 -32.51
N ARG A 352 -10.40 19.45 -31.91
CA ARG A 352 -9.65 19.84 -30.71
C ARG A 352 -8.22 19.31 -30.74
N TRP A 353 -7.34 19.97 -30.01
CA TRP A 353 -5.99 19.45 -29.76
C TRP A 353 -6.03 18.17 -28.92
N VAL A 354 -5.09 17.27 -29.22
CA VAL A 354 -4.80 16.09 -28.40
C VAL A 354 -4.41 16.50 -26.97
N GLN A 355 -5.02 15.81 -26.00
CA GLN A 355 -4.77 15.93 -24.58
C GLN A 355 -4.04 14.69 -24.07
N GLU A 356 -3.43 14.79 -22.89
CA GLU A 356 -2.66 13.68 -22.33
C GLU A 356 -3.52 12.42 -22.08
N SER A 357 -4.79 12.60 -21.72
CA SER A 357 -5.76 11.51 -21.51
C SER A 357 -6.06 10.70 -22.78
N ASP A 358 -5.82 11.26 -23.98
CA ASP A 358 -6.02 10.60 -25.26
C ASP A 358 -4.87 9.67 -25.62
N ILE A 359 -3.65 9.91 -25.11
CA ILE A 359 -2.43 9.20 -25.49
C ILE A 359 -2.58 7.68 -25.31
N LYS A 360 -3.31 7.25 -24.28
CA LYS A 360 -3.58 5.82 -24.01
C LYS A 360 -4.25 5.09 -25.18
N ASN A 361 -5.01 5.80 -26.02
CA ASN A 361 -5.71 5.25 -27.17
C ASN A 361 -4.87 5.32 -28.47
N LEU A 362 -3.77 6.08 -28.46
CA LEU A 362 -2.86 6.25 -29.61
C LEU A 362 -1.76 5.18 -29.59
N VAL A 363 -2.17 3.92 -29.73
CA VAL A 363 -1.29 2.75 -29.56
C VAL A 363 -0.20 2.66 -30.63
N TYR A 364 -0.48 3.08 -31.87
CA TYR A 364 0.50 3.13 -32.96
C TYR A 364 1.51 4.26 -32.75
N LEU A 365 1.07 5.43 -32.28
CA LEU A 365 1.97 6.52 -31.88
C LEU A 365 2.93 6.06 -30.76
N GLN A 366 2.43 5.37 -29.74
CA GLN A 366 3.27 4.80 -28.68
C GLN A 366 4.25 3.75 -29.24
N ALA A 367 3.82 2.91 -30.19
CA ALA A 367 4.68 1.94 -30.86
C ALA A 367 5.81 2.61 -31.67
N ILE A 368 5.54 3.74 -32.33
CA ILE A 368 6.55 4.56 -33.04
C ILE A 368 7.60 5.08 -32.06
N VAL A 369 7.16 5.61 -30.91
CA VAL A 369 8.07 6.10 -29.86
C VAL A 369 8.96 4.96 -29.32
N LYS A 370 8.38 3.79 -29.03
CA LYS A 370 9.14 2.59 -28.62
C LYS A 370 10.17 2.16 -29.67
N GLU A 371 9.79 2.10 -30.95
CA GLU A 371 10.70 1.70 -32.03
C GLU A 371 11.82 2.72 -32.28
N ALA A 372 11.53 4.01 -32.11
CA ALA A 372 12.56 5.05 -32.17
C ALA A 372 13.56 4.94 -31.01
N LEU A 373 13.11 4.65 -29.79
CA LEU A 373 14.01 4.37 -28.64
C LEU A 373 14.84 3.09 -28.85
N ARG A 374 14.30 2.09 -29.53
CA ARG A 374 15.01 0.85 -29.85
C ARG A 374 16.19 1.13 -30.79
N LEU A 375 15.92 1.82 -31.90
CA LEU A 375 16.93 2.14 -32.89
C LEU A 375 17.91 3.22 -32.41
N TYR A 376 17.41 4.33 -31.85
CA TYR A 376 18.25 5.46 -31.46
C TYR A 376 18.09 5.78 -29.98
N PRO A 377 18.54 4.89 -29.08
CA PRO A 377 18.53 5.18 -27.65
C PRO A 377 19.45 6.38 -27.38
N PRO A 378 18.97 7.45 -26.72
CA PRO A 378 19.77 8.65 -26.49
C PRO A 378 21.11 8.38 -25.77
N GLY A 379 21.13 7.39 -24.86
CA GLY A 379 22.34 6.91 -24.19
C GLY A 379 22.76 5.51 -24.69
N PRO A 380 23.50 5.40 -25.82
CA PRO A 380 23.77 4.12 -26.49
C PRO A 380 24.68 3.17 -25.71
N LEU A 381 25.44 3.67 -24.73
CA LEU A 381 26.29 2.88 -23.82
C LEU A 381 25.75 2.80 -22.38
N ALA A 382 24.53 3.28 -22.14
CA ALA A 382 24.00 3.58 -20.82
C ALA A 382 24.99 4.43 -19.97
N VAL A 383 24.74 4.56 -18.68
CA VAL A 383 25.72 5.15 -17.75
C VAL A 383 26.59 4.03 -17.18
N PRO A 384 27.93 4.16 -17.15
CA PRO A 384 28.82 3.09 -16.67
C PRO A 384 28.62 2.72 -15.20
N HIS A 385 28.84 1.44 -14.88
CA HIS A 385 28.83 0.89 -13.53
C HIS A 385 30.24 0.45 -13.11
N GLU A 386 30.46 0.19 -11.82
CA GLU A 386 31.70 -0.37 -11.27
C GLU A 386 31.36 -1.49 -10.29
N ALA A 387 32.03 -2.64 -10.42
CA ALA A 387 31.86 -3.77 -9.52
C ALA A 387 32.45 -3.44 -8.14
N MET A 388 31.62 -3.47 -7.09
CA MET A 388 32.08 -3.22 -5.72
C MET A 388 32.77 -4.44 -5.08
N GLU A 389 32.48 -5.62 -5.61
CA GLU A 389 32.93 -6.94 -5.16
C GLU A 389 33.15 -7.83 -6.40
N ASP A 390 33.86 -8.93 -6.21
CA ASP A 390 34.00 -9.95 -7.25
C ASP A 390 32.64 -10.56 -7.57
N CYS A 391 32.33 -10.73 -8.86
CA CYS A 391 31.07 -11.33 -9.30
C CYS A 391 31.26 -12.13 -10.59
N CYS A 392 30.17 -12.73 -11.08
CA CYS A 392 30.14 -13.41 -12.38
C CYS A 392 29.13 -12.73 -13.29
N VAL A 393 29.47 -12.56 -14.58
CA VAL A 393 28.57 -12.02 -15.61
C VAL A 393 28.78 -12.82 -16.88
N GLY A 394 27.70 -13.42 -17.41
CA GLY A 394 27.74 -14.20 -18.64
C GLY A 394 28.65 -15.43 -18.54
N GLY A 395 28.77 -16.03 -17.34
CA GLY A 395 29.68 -17.16 -17.08
C GLY A 395 31.16 -16.77 -16.91
N TYR A 396 31.47 -15.48 -16.95
CA TYR A 396 32.83 -14.97 -16.76
C TYR A 396 33.00 -14.35 -15.38
N HIS A 397 34.17 -14.56 -14.79
CA HIS A 397 34.55 -13.89 -13.55
C HIS A 397 34.89 -12.42 -13.79
N VAL A 398 34.34 -11.55 -12.95
CA VAL A 398 34.47 -10.09 -12.99
C VAL A 398 35.05 -9.62 -11.66
N PRO A 399 36.34 -9.24 -11.61
CA PRO A 399 36.98 -8.77 -10.39
C PRO A 399 36.41 -7.44 -9.91
N LYS A 400 36.46 -7.20 -8.60
CA LYS A 400 36.19 -5.92 -7.96
C LYS A 400 36.97 -4.78 -8.63
N GLY A 401 36.29 -3.66 -8.84
CA GLY A 401 36.83 -2.47 -9.50
C GLY A 401 36.75 -2.50 -11.03
N THR A 402 36.29 -3.61 -11.62
CA THR A 402 35.99 -3.66 -13.06
C THR A 402 34.82 -2.73 -13.39
N ARG A 403 34.99 -1.86 -14.39
CA ARG A 403 33.91 -1.02 -14.89
C ARG A 403 33.02 -1.84 -15.83
N VAL A 404 31.72 -1.58 -15.85
CA VAL A 404 30.77 -2.29 -16.72
C VAL A 404 30.06 -1.26 -17.60
N MET A 405 30.09 -1.47 -18.91
CA MET A 405 29.38 -0.66 -19.92
C MET A 405 28.37 -1.52 -20.66
N PHE A 406 27.16 -0.99 -20.86
CA PHE A 406 26.07 -1.71 -21.52
C PHE A 406 25.88 -1.12 -22.92
N ASN A 407 26.22 -1.86 -23.97
CA ASN A 407 26.04 -1.39 -25.33
C ASN A 407 24.58 -1.57 -25.77
N LEU A 408 23.72 -0.65 -25.34
CA LEU A 408 22.29 -0.67 -25.64
C LEU A 408 22.01 -0.59 -27.14
N TRP A 409 22.82 0.18 -27.88
CA TRP A 409 22.68 0.28 -29.33
C TRP A 409 22.83 -1.08 -30.01
N LYS A 410 23.76 -1.91 -29.54
CA LYS A 410 23.97 -3.29 -30.04
C LYS A 410 22.91 -4.25 -29.51
N LEU A 411 22.58 -4.18 -28.23
CA LEU A 411 21.56 -5.00 -27.56
C LEU A 411 20.20 -4.89 -28.26
N HIS A 412 19.75 -3.66 -28.53
CA HIS A 412 18.47 -3.37 -29.17
C HIS A 412 18.43 -3.74 -30.67
N ARG A 413 19.55 -4.21 -31.22
CA ARG A 413 19.71 -4.70 -32.60
C ARG A 413 20.11 -6.17 -32.65
N ASP A 414 19.92 -6.91 -31.56
CA ASP A 414 20.19 -8.34 -31.54
C ASP A 414 19.16 -9.09 -32.42
N PRO A 415 19.60 -9.72 -33.53
CA PRO A 415 18.69 -10.43 -34.44
C PRO A 415 18.01 -11.65 -33.80
N ARG A 416 18.49 -12.10 -32.62
CA ARG A 416 17.85 -13.19 -31.86
C ARG A 416 16.53 -12.73 -31.21
N MET A 417 16.38 -11.43 -30.96
CA MET A 417 15.20 -10.83 -30.35
C MET A 417 14.40 -10.00 -31.36
N TRP A 418 15.08 -9.32 -32.29
CA TRP A 418 14.46 -8.37 -33.20
C TRP A 418 14.58 -8.83 -34.66
N GLU A 419 13.46 -9.24 -35.26
CA GLU A 419 13.38 -9.48 -36.70
C GLU A 419 13.63 -8.17 -37.46
N GLU A 420 14.46 -8.19 -38.51
CA GLU A 420 14.88 -6.99 -39.25
C GLU A 420 15.40 -5.88 -38.31
N PRO A 421 16.45 -6.14 -37.50
CA PRO A 421 16.81 -5.32 -36.34
C PRO A 421 17.23 -3.89 -36.70
N ASN A 422 17.64 -3.63 -37.93
CA ASN A 422 18.05 -2.31 -38.41
C ASN A 422 16.92 -1.52 -39.08
N SER A 423 15.79 -2.16 -39.35
CA SER A 423 14.64 -1.57 -40.02
C SER A 423 13.71 -0.91 -39.00
N PHE A 424 13.09 0.21 -39.40
CA PHE A 424 12.10 0.91 -38.58
C PHE A 424 10.72 0.31 -38.81
N VAL A 425 10.26 -0.53 -37.87
CA VAL A 425 9.00 -1.27 -37.97
C VAL A 425 8.23 -1.13 -36.65
N PRO A 426 7.46 -0.04 -36.45
CA PRO A 426 6.66 0.15 -35.23
C PRO A 426 5.66 -0.99 -34.96
N GLU A 427 5.15 -1.63 -36.01
CA GLU A 427 4.14 -2.70 -35.94
C GLU A 427 4.55 -3.88 -35.04
N ARG A 428 5.86 -4.09 -34.82
CA ARG A 428 6.33 -5.14 -33.89
C ARG A 428 5.84 -4.92 -32.47
N PHE A 429 5.71 -3.67 -32.03
CA PHE A 429 5.19 -3.32 -30.70
C PHE A 429 3.67 -3.36 -30.62
N LEU A 430 2.97 -3.69 -31.71
CA LEU A 430 1.54 -4.01 -31.71
C LEU A 430 1.28 -5.52 -31.83
N THR A 431 2.33 -6.32 -32.12
CA THR A 431 2.19 -7.73 -32.48
C THR A 431 3.14 -8.59 -31.64
N SER A 432 4.29 -8.95 -32.18
CA SER A 432 5.26 -9.88 -31.57
C SER A 432 5.83 -9.39 -30.23
N HIS A 433 5.86 -8.08 -30.01
CA HIS A 433 6.44 -7.42 -28.84
C HIS A 433 5.44 -6.47 -28.16
N ALA A 434 4.13 -6.79 -28.21
CA ALA A 434 3.08 -5.97 -27.61
C ALA A 434 3.26 -5.76 -26.09
N ASP A 435 3.75 -6.79 -25.39
CA ASP A 435 3.96 -6.76 -23.93
C ASP A 435 5.32 -6.14 -23.53
N VAL A 436 6.12 -5.64 -24.47
CA VAL A 436 7.44 -5.06 -24.19
C VAL A 436 7.29 -3.61 -23.74
N GLU A 437 7.77 -3.33 -22.53
CA GLU A 437 7.72 -2.02 -21.90
C GLU A 437 9.10 -1.44 -21.62
N TYR A 438 9.20 -0.11 -21.68
CA TYR A 438 10.42 0.64 -21.36
C TYR A 438 10.67 0.79 -19.85
N THR A 439 9.92 0.08 -19.00
CA THR A 439 10.00 0.11 -17.53
C THR A 439 11.23 -0.61 -16.96
N GLY A 440 12.04 -1.24 -17.82
CA GLY A 440 13.29 -1.89 -17.47
C GLY A 440 13.16 -3.34 -17.01
N GLN A 441 11.99 -3.98 -17.20
CA GLN A 441 11.77 -5.41 -16.90
C GLN A 441 12.00 -6.33 -18.12
N ASN A 442 11.96 -5.76 -19.33
CA ASN A 442 12.29 -6.43 -20.58
C ASN A 442 13.77 -6.18 -20.91
N TYR A 443 14.67 -7.10 -20.55
CA TYR A 443 16.12 -6.89 -20.64
C TYR A 443 16.67 -6.78 -22.07
N GLU A 444 15.87 -7.16 -23.07
CA GLU A 444 16.08 -6.96 -24.50
C GLU A 444 15.77 -5.53 -24.97
N PHE A 445 15.05 -4.74 -24.16
CA PHE A 445 14.64 -3.36 -24.43
C PHE A 445 14.72 -2.48 -23.16
N ILE A 446 15.88 -1.87 -22.93
CA ILE A 446 16.14 -1.06 -21.72
C ILE A 446 16.66 0.35 -22.06
N PRO A 447 15.95 1.15 -22.87
CA PRO A 447 16.41 2.48 -23.27
C PRO A 447 16.64 3.45 -22.09
N PHE A 448 16.00 3.18 -20.95
CA PHE A 448 16.16 3.94 -19.69
C PHE A 448 17.03 3.23 -18.64
N GLY A 449 17.77 2.19 -19.05
CA GLY A 449 18.46 1.28 -18.17
C GLY A 449 17.52 0.38 -17.37
N SER A 450 18.07 -0.33 -16.37
CA SER A 450 17.31 -1.24 -15.50
C SER A 450 17.89 -1.26 -14.08
N GLY A 451 17.22 -1.98 -13.19
CA GLY A 451 17.63 -2.20 -11.80
C GLY A 451 17.58 -0.92 -10.94
N ARG A 452 18.41 -0.90 -9.89
CA ARG A 452 18.42 0.15 -8.85
C ARG A 452 18.71 1.56 -9.38
N ARG A 453 19.32 1.65 -10.56
CA ARG A 453 19.78 2.90 -11.19
C ARG A 453 18.96 3.25 -12.44
N SER A 454 17.80 2.61 -12.64
CA SER A 454 16.88 2.95 -13.73
C SER A 454 16.54 4.45 -13.71
N CYS A 455 16.28 5.02 -14.88
CA CYS A 455 15.95 6.44 -14.99
C CYS A 455 14.76 6.79 -14.07
N PRO A 456 14.85 7.85 -13.24
CA PRO A 456 13.70 8.30 -12.43
C PRO A 456 12.67 9.08 -13.24
N GLY A 457 13.05 9.64 -14.38
CA GLY A 457 12.22 10.53 -15.20
C GLY A 457 11.49 9.84 -16.34
N ILE A 458 11.32 8.50 -16.32
CA ILE A 458 10.70 7.73 -17.43
C ILE A 458 9.29 8.26 -17.71
N THR A 459 8.46 8.38 -16.68
CA THR A 459 7.06 8.83 -16.81
C THR A 459 6.98 10.21 -17.46
N PHE A 460 7.70 11.18 -16.90
CA PHE A 460 7.76 12.54 -17.44
C PHE A 460 8.26 12.58 -18.89
N ALA A 461 9.36 11.89 -19.19
CA ALA A 461 9.93 11.88 -20.55
C ALA A 461 8.95 11.31 -21.58
N MET A 462 8.21 10.27 -21.23
CA MET A 462 7.24 9.65 -22.15
C MET A 462 5.97 10.48 -22.30
N GLN A 463 5.48 11.12 -21.23
CA GLN A 463 4.35 12.06 -21.33
C GLN A 463 4.67 13.21 -22.28
N VAL A 464 5.83 13.86 -22.09
CA VAL A 464 6.29 14.98 -22.93
C VAL A 464 6.53 14.54 -24.38
N ALA A 465 7.19 13.41 -24.60
CA ALA A 465 7.48 12.91 -25.95
C ALA A 465 6.20 12.54 -26.71
N HIS A 466 5.29 11.78 -26.10
CA HIS A 466 4.04 11.38 -26.75
C HIS A 466 3.17 12.59 -27.10
N LEU A 467 2.98 13.51 -26.15
CA LEU A 467 2.13 14.68 -26.36
C LEU A 467 2.70 15.63 -27.41
N THR A 468 4.02 15.86 -27.38
CA THR A 468 4.69 16.72 -28.35
C THR A 468 4.61 16.13 -29.75
N LEU A 469 4.86 14.82 -29.91
CA LEU A 469 4.75 14.15 -31.21
C LEU A 469 3.31 14.23 -31.73
N ALA A 470 2.34 13.91 -30.88
CA ALA A 470 0.93 13.90 -31.26
C ALA A 470 0.47 15.28 -31.75
N ARG A 471 0.83 16.37 -31.05
CA ARG A 471 0.49 17.74 -31.46
C ARG A 471 1.21 18.18 -32.73
N LEU A 472 2.47 17.77 -32.92
CA LEU A 472 3.19 18.06 -34.17
C LEU A 472 2.53 17.39 -35.37
N LEU A 473 2.18 16.09 -35.25
CA LEU A 473 1.57 15.33 -36.34
C LEU A 473 0.13 15.75 -36.62
N GLN A 474 -0.62 16.15 -35.58
CA GLN A 474 -1.99 16.66 -35.72
C GLN A 474 -2.01 18.04 -36.39
N GLY A 475 -1.08 18.93 -36.02
CA GLY A 475 -1.08 20.32 -36.48
C GLY A 475 -0.48 20.57 -37.86
N PHE A 476 0.49 19.74 -38.26
CA PHE A 476 1.35 20.05 -39.39
C PHE A 476 1.60 18.88 -40.34
N ASP A 477 1.68 19.21 -41.63
CA ASP A 477 2.35 18.39 -42.62
C ASP A 477 3.85 18.69 -42.57
N LEU A 478 4.64 17.64 -42.30
CA LEU A 478 6.08 17.74 -42.11
C LEU A 478 6.78 17.11 -43.32
N THR A 479 7.51 17.94 -44.07
CA THR A 479 8.27 17.48 -45.24
C THR A 479 9.72 17.94 -45.17
N THR A 480 10.63 17.23 -45.84
CA THR A 480 12.01 17.67 -45.96
C THR A 480 12.13 18.72 -47.07
N PRO A 481 13.10 19.65 -46.97
CA PRO A 481 13.42 20.55 -48.08
C PRO A 481 13.66 19.74 -49.37
N PHE A 482 12.92 20.07 -50.43
CA PHE A 482 12.95 19.38 -51.72
C PHE A 482 12.57 17.88 -51.67
N ASN A 483 11.86 17.42 -50.63
CA ASN A 483 11.53 16.01 -50.43
C ASN A 483 12.76 15.07 -50.40
N ALA A 484 13.94 15.60 -50.08
CA ALA A 484 15.17 14.81 -49.96
C ALA A 484 15.11 13.82 -48.77
N PRO A 485 15.76 12.65 -48.86
CA PRO A 485 15.87 11.76 -47.70
C PRO A 485 16.65 12.45 -46.57
N VAL A 486 16.25 12.21 -45.33
CA VAL A 486 16.94 12.72 -44.14
C VAL A 486 18.24 11.95 -43.96
N ASP A 487 19.35 12.67 -43.82
CA ASP A 487 20.65 12.11 -43.44
C ASP A 487 20.59 11.50 -42.03
N MET A 488 20.77 10.17 -41.93
CA MET A 488 20.73 9.42 -40.67
C MET A 488 22.12 9.26 -40.01
N THR A 489 23.13 10.03 -40.43
CA THR A 489 24.47 9.93 -39.87
C THR A 489 24.49 10.33 -38.39
N GLU A 490 25.00 9.44 -37.55
CA GLU A 490 25.16 9.65 -36.11
C GLU A 490 26.41 10.49 -35.83
N GLY A 491 26.29 11.46 -34.93
CA GLY A 491 27.38 12.33 -34.48
C GLY A 491 28.22 11.72 -33.37
N LEU A 492 29.33 12.39 -33.05
CA LEU A 492 30.22 12.01 -31.95
C LEU A 492 29.75 12.67 -30.65
N GLY A 493 29.61 11.88 -29.58
CA GLY A 493 29.20 12.37 -28.27
C GLY A 493 29.01 11.27 -27.23
N VAL A 494 28.73 11.69 -26.00
CA VAL A 494 28.33 10.79 -24.88
C VAL A 494 26.94 10.22 -25.13
N ASN A 495 26.04 11.09 -25.57
CA ASN A 495 24.74 10.72 -26.09
C ASN A 495 24.85 10.39 -27.58
N LEU A 496 23.72 10.10 -28.22
CA LEU A 496 23.61 9.83 -29.65
C LEU A 496 23.11 11.06 -30.42
N PRO A 497 23.92 12.11 -30.62
CA PRO A 497 23.52 13.25 -31.44
C PRO A 497 23.41 12.86 -32.90
N LYS A 498 22.63 13.63 -33.67
CA LYS A 498 22.66 13.59 -35.12
C LYS A 498 23.86 14.41 -35.63
N ALA A 499 24.55 13.95 -36.67
CA ALA A 499 25.74 14.63 -37.20
C ALA A 499 25.42 15.98 -37.85
N THR A 500 24.22 16.12 -38.41
CA THR A 500 23.74 17.34 -39.09
C THR A 500 22.38 17.76 -38.51
N PRO A 501 22.10 19.06 -38.30
CA PRO A 501 20.79 19.52 -37.80
C PRO A 501 19.62 19.07 -38.69
N LEU A 502 18.46 18.79 -38.09
CA LEU A 502 17.27 18.38 -38.84
C LEU A 502 16.54 19.63 -39.35
N LYS A 503 16.40 19.74 -40.67
CA LYS A 503 15.66 20.81 -41.34
C LYS A 503 14.36 20.27 -41.92
N VAL A 504 13.24 20.94 -41.64
CA VAL A 504 11.89 20.51 -42.04
C VAL A 504 11.13 21.72 -42.57
N VAL A 505 10.35 21.52 -43.63
CA VAL A 505 9.32 22.45 -44.09
C VAL A 505 8.04 22.08 -43.36
N ILE A 506 7.53 23.02 -42.58
CA ILE A 506 6.34 22.83 -41.75
C ILE A 506 5.18 23.56 -42.41
N THR A 507 4.16 22.81 -42.81
CA THR A 507 2.96 23.37 -43.43
C THR A 507 1.75 23.08 -42.53
N PRO A 508 1.03 24.10 -42.05
CA PRO A 508 -0.22 23.90 -41.33
C PRO A 508 -1.20 23.02 -42.12
N LEU A 509 -1.75 21.98 -41.50
CA LEU A 509 -2.85 21.21 -42.09
C LEU A 509 -4.11 22.07 -42.03
N THR A 510 -4.57 22.57 -43.19
CA THR A 510 -5.71 23.49 -43.29
C THR A 510 -7.02 22.80 -42.89
N THR A 511 -7.48 23.08 -41.68
CA THR A 511 -8.90 23.24 -41.39
C THR A 511 -9.11 24.68 -40.93
N THR A 512 -10.29 25.23 -41.22
CA THR A 512 -10.82 26.49 -40.67
C THR A 512 -10.28 26.72 -39.28
N PRO A 513 -9.82 27.93 -38.95
CA PRO A 513 -8.90 28.09 -37.84
C PRO A 513 -9.62 27.59 -36.59
N LEU A 514 -8.85 26.97 -35.70
CA LEU A 514 -9.13 27.07 -34.27
C LEU A 514 -9.02 28.57 -33.88
N HIS A 515 -9.86 29.42 -34.50
CA HIS A 515 -10.31 30.70 -34.00
C HIS A 515 -11.22 30.28 -32.84
N SER A 516 -10.86 30.51 -31.60
CA SER A 516 -10.23 31.72 -31.12
C SER A 516 -9.04 31.41 -30.21
N VAL A 517 -7.86 31.80 -30.69
CA VAL A 517 -6.68 32.05 -29.85
C VAL A 517 -6.88 33.29 -28.97
N ASP A 518 -8.11 33.86 -28.92
CA ASP A 518 -8.51 34.98 -28.08
C ASP A 518 -9.74 34.72 -27.16
N GLU A 519 -10.68 33.79 -27.45
CA GLU A 519 -11.86 33.59 -26.55
C GLU A 519 -11.66 32.49 -25.50
N ILE A 520 -10.71 31.57 -25.70
CA ILE A 520 -10.29 30.63 -24.63
C ILE A 520 -9.50 31.38 -23.54
N TRP A 521 -8.91 32.53 -23.85
CA TRP A 521 -8.09 33.30 -22.91
C TRP A 521 -8.89 34.13 -21.90
N LEU A 522 -10.16 34.46 -22.20
CA LEU A 522 -11.05 35.08 -21.20
C LEU A 522 -11.52 34.08 -20.13
N PHE A 523 -11.39 32.77 -20.37
CA PHE A 523 -11.82 31.75 -19.41
C PHE A 523 -10.71 31.36 -18.41
N LEU A 524 -9.44 31.69 -18.69
CA LEU A 524 -8.29 31.32 -17.84
C LEU A 524 -7.73 32.47 -16.99
N ASP A 525 -8.13 33.72 -17.24
CA ASP A 525 -7.72 34.89 -16.43
C ASP A 525 -8.70 35.28 -15.30
N PHE A 526 -9.82 34.56 -15.10
CA PHE A 526 -10.87 34.99 -14.16
C PHE A 526 -11.00 34.20 -12.84
N HIS A 527 -10.09 33.28 -12.50
CA HIS A 527 -10.14 32.58 -11.19
C HIS A 527 -9.11 33.09 -10.17
N GLY A 528 -8.63 34.33 -10.37
CA GLY A 528 -7.66 35.00 -9.53
C GLY A 528 -8.17 36.26 -8.83
N HIS A 529 -9.43 36.38 -8.43
CA HIS A 529 -9.86 37.43 -7.48
C HIS A 529 -11.06 37.01 -6.62
N SER A 530 -10.89 37.19 -5.32
CA SER A 530 -11.90 37.10 -4.25
C SER A 530 -13.07 38.07 -4.45
N LEU A 531 -14.30 37.58 -4.28
CA LEU A 531 -15.54 38.33 -3.92
C LEU A 531 -16.45 37.35 -3.15
N CYS A 532 -16.56 37.45 -1.82
CA CYS A 532 -17.47 38.32 -1.05
C CYS A 532 -18.95 37.91 -1.07
N THR A 533 -19.43 37.53 0.13
CA THR A 533 -20.72 37.86 0.75
C THR A 533 -21.77 38.55 -0.12
N LEU A 534 -22.98 37.99 -0.16
CA LEU A 534 -24.23 38.72 0.02
C LEU A 534 -25.34 37.76 0.46
N SER A 535 -26.21 38.29 1.32
CA SER A 535 -27.26 37.65 2.09
C SER A 535 -28.64 37.78 1.43
N GLU A 536 -29.57 37.00 1.99
CA GLU A 536 -31.03 37.20 2.10
C GLU A 536 -32.00 36.64 1.03
N THR A 537 -32.80 35.69 1.53
CA THR A 537 -34.28 35.50 1.42
C THR A 537 -34.93 35.30 0.05
N GLU A 538 -35.56 34.13 -0.15
CA GLU A 538 -37.02 33.96 -0.12
C GLU A 538 -37.44 32.47 -0.18
N LYS A 539 -38.58 32.15 0.43
CA LYS A 539 -39.19 30.80 0.59
C LYS A 539 -39.79 30.28 -0.72
N PRO A 540 -40.05 28.96 -0.81
CA PRO A 540 -41.34 28.54 -1.36
C PRO A 540 -42.08 27.51 -0.51
N VAL A 541 -43.37 27.50 -0.77
CA VAL A 541 -44.50 26.89 -0.07
C VAL A 541 -44.59 25.37 -0.34
N PHE A 542 -44.94 24.60 0.69
CA PHE A 542 -45.32 23.19 0.58
C PHE A 542 -46.84 23.08 0.51
N GLU A 543 -47.36 22.38 -0.50
CA GLU A 543 -48.71 21.82 -0.50
C GLU A 543 -48.71 20.40 -1.13
N SER A 544 -49.74 19.66 -0.78
CA SER A 544 -49.86 18.21 -0.56
C SER A 544 -50.29 17.35 -1.77
N THR A 545 -50.45 16.04 -1.50
CA THR A 545 -51.05 14.92 -2.29
C THR A 545 -50.04 14.12 -3.11
N GLU A 546 -50.03 12.77 -3.17
CA GLU A 546 -51.01 11.73 -2.83
C GLU A 546 -50.26 10.38 -2.69
N SER A 547 -50.77 9.48 -1.86
CA SER A 547 -50.21 8.14 -1.59
C SER A 547 -51.21 7.05 -1.95
N ILE A 548 -50.84 6.10 -2.83
CA ILE A 548 -51.54 4.80 -2.96
C ILE A 548 -50.53 3.65 -3.15
N GLN A 549 -50.53 2.78 -2.13
CA GLN A 549 -50.43 1.32 -2.06
C GLN A 549 -49.39 0.53 -2.88
N CYS A 550 -48.68 -0.37 -2.18
CA CYS A 550 -48.58 -1.78 -2.56
C CYS A 550 -48.40 -2.67 -1.32
N GLU A 551 -49.06 -3.82 -1.38
CA GLU A 551 -49.36 -4.79 -0.33
C GLU A 551 -48.19 -5.75 -0.02
N ALA A 552 -48.22 -6.35 1.17
CA ALA A 552 -47.67 -7.67 1.42
C ALA A 552 -48.52 -8.42 2.46
N GLU A 553 -49.06 -9.58 2.04
CA GLU A 553 -49.85 -10.52 2.84
C GLU A 553 -49.02 -11.29 3.89
N PRO A 554 -49.68 -11.84 4.95
CA PRO A 554 -49.09 -12.76 5.92
C PRO A 554 -49.49 -14.24 5.70
N SER A 555 -48.57 -15.17 5.98
CA SER A 555 -48.85 -16.60 6.25
C SER A 555 -47.69 -17.18 7.06
N LYS A 556 -47.77 -18.18 7.93
CA LYS A 556 -48.80 -19.00 8.59
C LYS A 556 -48.00 -19.79 9.65
N VAL A 557 -48.44 -19.86 10.91
CA VAL A 557 -48.15 -21.01 11.80
C VAL A 557 -49.41 -21.26 12.63
N ASP A 558 -49.72 -22.55 12.73
CA ASP A 558 -50.97 -23.16 13.15
C ASP A 558 -51.33 -23.09 14.63
N ARG A 559 -52.62 -23.37 14.86
CA ARG A 559 -53.36 -23.75 16.08
C ARG A 559 -52.67 -24.95 16.78
N GLU A 560 -52.87 -25.30 18.05
CA GLU A 560 -54.07 -25.54 18.87
C GLU A 560 -53.65 -25.44 20.36
N ASP A 561 -54.46 -24.93 21.29
CA ASP A 561 -55.34 -25.68 22.21
C ASP A 561 -55.74 -24.67 23.32
N MET A 562 -56.79 -24.75 24.14
CA MET A 562 -58.10 -25.39 24.15
C MET A 562 -58.72 -24.99 25.52
N ILE A 563 -59.98 -24.55 25.52
CA ILE A 563 -60.99 -24.61 26.61
C ILE A 563 -60.95 -23.67 27.84
N CYS A 564 -62.07 -22.94 27.94
CA CYS A 564 -62.92 -22.48 29.06
C CYS A 564 -62.34 -21.96 30.40
N ASN A 565 -62.63 -20.67 30.62
CA ASN A 565 -63.52 -20.10 31.66
C ASN A 565 -63.84 -20.93 32.91
N SER A 566 -63.63 -20.28 34.07
CA SER A 566 -64.64 -20.22 35.13
C SER A 566 -64.59 -18.87 35.87
N GLU A 567 -65.61 -18.06 35.61
CA GLU A 567 -66.32 -17.09 36.48
C GLU A 567 -65.62 -16.53 37.74
N THR A 568 -65.61 -15.20 37.83
CA THR A 568 -66.54 -14.45 38.71
C THR A 568 -66.27 -12.94 38.58
N GLU A 569 -67.07 -12.23 37.78
CA GLU A 569 -67.13 -10.77 37.84
C GLU A 569 -68.49 -10.34 38.42
N THR A 570 -68.41 -9.73 39.60
CA THR A 570 -69.47 -8.93 40.20
C THR A 570 -69.71 -7.68 39.35
N GLU A 571 -70.83 -7.63 38.63
CA GLU A 571 -71.26 -6.45 37.88
C GLU A 571 -71.60 -5.29 38.82
N THR A 572 -70.84 -4.21 38.71
CA THR A 572 -71.23 -2.90 39.25
C THR A 572 -72.15 -2.24 38.22
N ILE A 573 -73.40 -1.98 38.58
CA ILE A 573 -74.42 -1.40 37.69
C ILE A 573 -74.04 0.07 37.40
N VAL A 574 -73.48 0.32 36.21
CA VAL A 574 -73.21 1.68 35.67
C VAL A 574 -74.44 2.12 34.86
N SER A 575 -74.94 3.33 35.08
CA SER A 575 -76.10 3.89 34.37
C SER A 575 -75.85 4.06 32.86
N GLU A 576 -76.90 4.00 32.03
CA GLU A 576 -76.80 4.16 30.55
C GLU A 576 -76.18 5.51 30.14
N ASP A 577 -76.48 6.58 30.90
CA ASP A 577 -75.86 7.91 30.75
C ASP A 577 -74.36 7.92 31.10
N GLU A 578 -73.93 7.16 32.13
CA GLU A 578 -72.51 7.04 32.47
C GLU A 578 -71.73 6.22 31.43
N ARG A 579 -72.34 5.18 30.83
CA ARG A 579 -71.73 4.44 29.70
C ARG A 579 -71.53 5.31 28.47
N LEU A 580 -72.52 6.15 28.14
CA LEU A 580 -72.42 7.09 27.02
C LEU A 580 -71.35 8.17 27.28
N ASN A 581 -71.21 8.61 28.53
CA ASN A 581 -70.19 9.58 28.94
C ASN A 581 -68.78 8.96 28.94
N PHE A 582 -68.64 7.70 29.37
CA PHE A 582 -67.38 6.96 29.31
C PHE A 582 -66.91 6.69 27.87
N ALA A 583 -67.83 6.33 26.97
CA ALA A 583 -67.52 6.20 25.54
C ALA A 583 -67.01 7.52 24.94
N LYS A 584 -67.63 8.66 25.30
CA LYS A 584 -67.14 9.98 24.90
C LYS A 584 -65.75 10.26 25.45
N ILE A 585 -65.46 9.92 26.71
CA ILE A 585 -64.12 10.12 27.33
C ILE A 585 -63.07 9.22 26.67
N ALA A 586 -63.43 8.00 26.28
CA ALA A 586 -62.54 7.05 25.60
C ALA A 586 -62.07 7.54 24.21
N GLU A 587 -62.94 8.27 23.50
CA GLU A 587 -62.68 8.80 22.15
C GLU A 587 -62.02 10.19 22.14
N ARG A 588 -61.83 10.83 23.31
CA ARG A 588 -61.22 12.16 23.40
C ARG A 588 -59.73 12.15 23.04
N ASP A 589 -59.28 13.23 22.40
CA ASP A 589 -57.88 13.44 22.08
C ASP A 589 -57.03 13.49 23.38
N PRO A 590 -56.02 12.61 23.53
CA PRO A 590 -55.10 12.64 24.65
C PRO A 590 -54.43 14.00 24.91
N LEU A 591 -54.17 14.78 23.86
CA LEU A 591 -53.57 16.12 23.98
C LEU A 591 -54.52 17.12 24.65
N GLU A 592 -55.82 17.03 24.35
CA GLU A 592 -56.84 17.85 25.01
C GLU A 592 -56.98 17.46 26.48
N ILE A 593 -56.97 16.16 26.79
CA ILE A 593 -57.03 15.66 28.17
C ILE A 593 -55.80 16.15 28.95
N TYR A 594 -54.61 16.11 28.36
CA TYR A 594 -53.39 16.61 28.99
C TYR A 594 -53.44 18.12 29.26
N LYS A 595 -53.87 18.94 28.28
CA LYS A 595 -54.04 20.40 28.44
C LYS A 595 -55.03 20.71 29.57
N GLU A 596 -56.15 20.00 29.64
CA GLU A 596 -57.12 20.16 30.72
C GLU A 596 -56.54 19.82 32.10
N LEU A 597 -55.75 18.74 32.19
CA LEU A 597 -55.06 18.36 33.43
C LEU A 597 -54.04 19.42 33.84
N LYS A 598 -53.33 20.03 32.88
CA LYS A 598 -52.33 21.05 33.15
C LYS A 598 -52.92 22.35 33.69
N ASP A 599 -54.02 22.82 33.11
CA ASP A 599 -54.67 24.09 33.47
C ASP A 599 -55.52 24.02 34.75
N ALA A 600 -55.72 22.81 35.31
CA ALA A 600 -56.48 22.61 36.53
C ALA A 600 -55.74 23.11 37.80
N ARG A 601 -56.36 24.05 38.54
CA ARG A 601 -55.77 24.70 39.73
C ARG A 601 -55.71 23.80 40.99
N LYS A 602 -56.53 22.75 41.09
CA LYS A 602 -56.50 21.69 42.12
C LYS A 602 -57.58 20.63 41.82
N GLY A 603 -57.25 19.35 41.88
CA GLY A 603 -58.22 18.25 41.76
C GLY A 603 -59.22 18.22 42.93
N GLN A 604 -60.44 17.72 42.68
CA GLN A 604 -61.45 17.51 43.72
C GLN A 604 -61.08 16.30 44.60
N LYS A 605 -61.45 16.32 45.90
CA LYS A 605 -61.20 15.21 46.83
C LYS A 605 -61.99 13.97 46.39
N GLN A 606 -61.28 12.90 46.07
CA GLN A 606 -61.84 11.61 45.65
C GLN A 606 -62.28 10.79 46.87
N THR A 607 -63.19 9.83 46.67
CA THR A 607 -63.53 8.88 47.74
C THR A 607 -62.33 7.96 48.02
N ARG A 608 -62.25 7.40 49.24
CA ARG A 608 -61.12 6.53 49.63
C ARG A 608 -60.99 5.30 48.72
N SER A 609 -62.12 4.74 48.29
CA SER A 609 -62.20 3.57 47.38
C SER A 609 -61.68 3.87 45.98
N ASP A 610 -62.07 5.02 45.41
CA ASP A 610 -61.58 5.46 44.09
C ASP A 610 -60.08 5.76 44.13
N TRP A 611 -59.62 6.32 45.25
CA TRP A 611 -58.21 6.64 45.49
C TRP A 611 -57.34 5.38 45.51
N ASP A 612 -57.78 4.33 46.20
CA ASP A 612 -57.05 3.06 46.28
C ASP A 612 -56.99 2.36 44.91
N THR A 613 -58.10 2.34 44.16
CA THR A 613 -58.18 1.75 42.81
C THR A 613 -57.30 2.50 41.79
N LEU A 614 -57.31 3.83 41.82
CA LEU A 614 -56.45 4.65 40.96
C LEU A 614 -54.96 4.43 41.25
N ASN A 615 -54.57 4.29 42.52
CA ASN A 615 -53.18 3.98 42.85
C ASN A 615 -52.78 2.58 42.38
N GLU A 616 -53.68 1.60 42.43
CA GLU A 616 -53.46 0.27 41.88
C GLU A 616 -53.19 0.34 40.37
N ILE A 617 -54.04 1.06 39.61
CA ILE A 617 -53.88 1.30 38.17
C ILE A 617 -52.53 1.95 37.85
N PHE A 618 -52.20 3.03 38.55
CA PHE A 618 -50.94 3.76 38.33
C PHE A 618 -49.71 2.96 38.76
N ARG A 619 -49.83 2.10 39.76
CA ARG A 619 -48.79 1.16 40.16
C ARG A 619 -48.56 0.11 39.06
N CYS A 620 -49.63 -0.45 38.48
CA CYS A 620 -49.55 -1.36 37.34
C CYS A 620 -48.89 -0.67 36.14
N PHE A 621 -49.35 0.54 35.78
CA PHE A 621 -48.75 1.32 34.69
C PHE A 621 -47.25 1.56 34.87
N SER A 622 -46.81 1.94 36.08
CA SER A 622 -45.38 2.18 36.38
C SER A 622 -44.48 0.95 36.26
N ARG A 623 -45.07 -0.26 36.28
CA ARG A 623 -44.40 -1.55 36.17
C ARG A 623 -44.71 -2.28 34.86
N SER A 624 -45.50 -1.69 33.98
CA SER A 624 -45.94 -2.33 32.74
C SER A 624 -44.77 -2.48 31.77
N GLY A 625 -44.48 -3.73 31.39
CA GLY A 625 -43.52 -4.04 30.34
C GLY A 625 -43.97 -3.53 28.97
N TRP A 626 -45.29 -3.53 28.70
CA TRP A 626 -45.86 -2.99 27.47
C TRP A 626 -45.66 -1.47 27.39
N ALA A 627 -46.04 -0.72 28.44
CA ALA A 627 -45.90 0.73 28.46
C ALA A 627 -44.43 1.17 28.41
N SER A 628 -43.54 0.48 29.12
CA SER A 628 -42.09 0.74 29.07
C SER A 628 -41.51 0.52 27.67
N ASN A 629 -41.95 -0.53 26.96
CA ASN A 629 -41.52 -0.78 25.58
C ASN A 629 -42.06 0.26 24.59
N GLN A 630 -43.31 0.71 24.74
CA GLN A 630 -43.86 1.79 23.92
C GLN A 630 -43.17 3.13 24.21
N ALA A 631 -42.81 3.38 25.47
CA ALA A 631 -42.08 4.59 25.87
C ALA A 631 -40.71 4.70 25.19
N LEU A 632 -40.03 3.57 24.95
CA LEU A 632 -38.77 3.54 24.22
C LEU A 632 -38.92 4.09 22.78
N ALA A 633 -40.06 3.85 22.12
CA ALA A 633 -40.31 4.34 20.76
C ALA A 633 -40.39 5.88 20.68
N VAL A 634 -40.72 6.53 21.79
CA VAL A 634 -40.73 8.00 21.94
C VAL A 634 -39.51 8.53 22.70
N TYR A 635 -38.43 7.74 22.77
CA TYR A 635 -37.14 8.10 23.40
C TYR A 635 -37.19 8.28 24.93
N ILE A 636 -38.09 7.58 25.62
CA ILE A 636 -38.09 7.47 27.08
C ILE A 636 -37.42 6.15 27.46
N GLY A 637 -36.20 6.22 27.99
CA GLY A 637 -35.42 5.04 28.36
C GLY A 637 -36.10 4.16 29.42
N SER A 638 -35.98 2.84 29.30
CA SER A 638 -36.60 1.86 30.23
C SER A 638 -36.17 2.03 31.69
N SER A 639 -34.96 2.55 31.94
CA SER A 639 -34.49 2.88 33.29
C SER A 639 -35.10 4.18 33.85
N PHE A 640 -35.48 5.12 32.99
CA PHE A 640 -36.10 6.39 33.37
C PHE A 640 -37.63 6.29 33.44
N PHE A 641 -38.23 5.38 32.68
CA PHE A 641 -39.68 5.16 32.62
C PHE A 641 -40.34 5.05 34.01
N PRO A 642 -39.85 4.27 34.99
CA PRO A 642 -40.48 4.20 36.30
C PRO A 642 -40.48 5.54 37.05
N THR A 643 -39.41 6.34 36.90
CA THR A 643 -39.31 7.67 37.52
C THR A 643 -40.26 8.68 36.84
N ALA A 644 -40.31 8.67 35.51
CA ALA A 644 -41.23 9.49 34.74
C ALA A 644 -42.69 9.12 35.03
N ALA A 645 -43.00 7.82 35.04
CA ALA A 645 -44.32 7.28 35.37
C ALA A 645 -44.73 7.70 36.78
N HIS A 646 -43.86 7.57 37.79
CA HIS A 646 -44.19 8.01 39.14
C HIS A 646 -44.50 9.52 39.23
N LYS A 647 -43.74 10.36 38.52
CA LYS A 647 -44.02 11.81 38.44
C LYS A 647 -45.32 12.11 37.70
N PHE A 648 -45.60 11.39 36.62
CA PHE A 648 -46.87 11.46 35.89
C PHE A 648 -48.05 11.07 36.78
N CYS A 649 -47.97 9.96 37.51
CA CYS A 649 -49.02 9.51 38.43
C CYS A 649 -49.29 10.58 39.51
N SER A 650 -48.24 11.20 40.05
CA SER A 650 -48.40 12.31 41.01
C SER A 650 -49.02 13.56 40.39
N PHE A 651 -48.64 13.90 39.14
CA PHE A 651 -49.22 14.99 38.37
C PHE A 651 -50.71 14.75 38.10
N PHE A 652 -51.05 13.56 37.63
CA PHE A 652 -52.40 13.14 37.28
C PHE A 652 -53.31 13.14 38.50
N LEU A 653 -52.91 12.49 39.60
CA LEU A 653 -53.70 12.40 40.83
C LEU A 653 -53.98 13.78 41.48
N LYS A 654 -53.09 14.77 41.32
CA LYS A 654 -53.28 16.12 41.88
C LYS A 654 -54.23 17.01 41.08
N ARG A 655 -54.49 16.67 39.81
CA ARG A 655 -55.16 17.57 38.85
C ARG A 655 -56.35 16.94 38.12
N CYS A 656 -56.62 15.65 38.34
CA CYS A 656 -57.72 14.94 37.68
C CYS A 656 -59.12 15.45 38.09
N LYS A 657 -60.03 15.53 37.11
CA LYS A 657 -61.45 15.85 37.29
C LYS A 657 -62.26 14.57 37.56
N THR A 658 -63.42 14.71 38.21
CA THR A 658 -64.25 13.60 38.69
C THR A 658 -64.70 12.64 37.60
N ASP A 659 -64.97 13.12 36.38
CA ASP A 659 -65.45 12.30 35.27
C ASP A 659 -64.35 11.37 34.72
N LEU A 660 -63.10 11.87 34.66
CA LEU A 660 -61.91 11.09 34.29
C LEU A 660 -61.55 10.05 35.36
N VAL A 661 -61.72 10.40 36.64
CA VAL A 661 -61.55 9.46 37.76
C VAL A 661 -62.54 8.31 37.65
N LYS A 662 -63.83 8.62 37.47
CA LYS A 662 -64.88 7.61 37.33
C LYS A 662 -64.63 6.68 36.14
N TYR A 663 -64.20 7.23 35.01
CA TYR A 663 -63.86 6.44 33.83
C TYR A 663 -62.66 5.51 34.08
N LEU A 664 -61.54 6.02 34.61
CA LEU A 664 -60.36 5.20 34.93
C LEU A 664 -60.67 4.11 35.97
N VAL A 665 -61.45 4.42 37.00
CA VAL A 665 -61.90 3.44 37.99
C VAL A 665 -62.77 2.35 37.35
N SER A 666 -63.61 2.70 36.37
CA SER A 666 -64.44 1.73 35.63
C SER A 666 -63.64 0.76 34.75
N LEU A 667 -62.45 1.17 34.29
CA LEU A 667 -61.55 0.30 33.51
C LEU A 667 -60.81 -0.72 34.38
N GLY A 668 -60.63 -0.41 35.68
CA GLY A 668 -59.86 -1.23 36.61
C GLY A 668 -58.36 -1.33 36.28
N PRO A 669 -57.57 -2.00 37.13
CA PRO A 669 -56.15 -2.26 36.87
C PRO A 669 -55.99 -3.29 35.75
N GLY A 670 -55.64 -2.84 34.54
CA GLY A 670 -55.50 -3.71 33.38
C GLY A 670 -55.01 -2.99 32.13
N GLN A 671 -54.92 -3.74 31.02
CA GLN A 671 -54.31 -3.27 29.77
C GLN A 671 -55.04 -2.07 29.14
N GLU A 672 -56.36 -1.97 29.32
CA GLU A 672 -57.15 -0.86 28.78
C GLU A 672 -56.87 0.46 29.51
N ALA A 673 -56.68 0.41 30.83
CA ALA A 673 -56.25 1.58 31.60
C ALA A 673 -54.82 2.00 31.22
N GLU A 674 -53.92 1.05 30.94
CA GLU A 674 -52.56 1.34 30.46
C GLU A 674 -52.55 2.01 29.09
N LYS A 675 -53.35 1.50 28.14
CA LYS A 675 -53.51 2.09 26.80
C LYS A 675 -54.09 3.50 26.86
N PHE A 676 -55.03 3.77 27.76
CA PHE A 676 -55.61 5.10 27.95
C PHE A 676 -54.60 6.08 28.58
N CYS A 677 -53.85 5.66 29.59
CA CYS A 677 -52.88 6.52 30.27
C CYS A 677 -51.65 6.84 29.40
N PHE A 678 -51.24 5.92 28.52
CA PHE A 678 -49.96 6.02 27.82
C PHE A 678 -49.84 7.25 26.90
N PRO A 679 -50.80 7.58 26.01
CA PRO A 679 -50.71 8.78 25.18
C PRO A 679 -50.64 10.09 25.99
N ILE A 680 -51.39 10.17 27.10
CA ILE A 680 -51.37 11.32 28.01
C ILE A 680 -50.01 11.42 28.73
N PHE A 681 -49.44 10.27 29.10
CA PHE A 681 -48.09 10.17 29.66
C PHE A 681 -47.02 10.66 28.68
N VAL A 682 -47.15 10.35 27.38
CA VAL A 682 -46.23 10.84 26.34
C VAL A 682 -46.24 12.36 26.27
N GLU A 683 -47.42 12.99 26.20
CA GLU A 683 -47.55 14.46 26.19
C GLU A 683 -46.94 15.09 27.45
N PHE A 684 -47.22 14.51 28.62
CA PHE A 684 -46.59 14.94 29.88
C PHE A 684 -45.06 14.86 29.82
N CYS A 685 -44.50 13.77 29.30
CA CYS A 685 -43.05 13.60 29.21
C CYS A 685 -42.40 14.53 28.19
N MET A 686 -43.06 14.80 27.06
CA MET A 686 -42.55 15.74 26.05
C MET A 686 -42.41 17.17 26.60
N GLU A 687 -43.30 17.58 27.50
CA GLU A 687 -43.26 18.92 28.10
C GLU A 687 -42.42 19.00 29.38
N GLU A 688 -42.47 18.00 30.26
CA GLU A 688 -41.77 18.04 31.57
C GLU A 688 -40.34 17.51 31.51
N PHE A 689 -40.02 16.64 30.54
CA PHE A 689 -38.67 16.07 30.36
C PHE A 689 -38.11 16.23 28.94
N PRO A 690 -38.23 17.42 28.29
CA PRO A 690 -37.76 17.62 26.92
C PRO A 690 -36.25 17.40 26.78
N ASP A 691 -35.48 17.81 27.79
CA ASP A 691 -34.02 17.65 27.79
C ASP A 691 -33.59 16.19 27.92
N GLU A 692 -34.29 15.39 28.74
CA GLU A 692 -33.98 13.96 28.92
C GLU A 692 -34.33 13.16 27.67
N ILE A 693 -35.47 13.45 27.03
CA ILE A 693 -35.88 12.86 25.75
C ILE A 693 -34.89 13.24 24.66
N LYS A 694 -34.49 14.52 24.58
CA LYS A 694 -33.49 14.99 23.60
C LYS A 694 -32.13 14.34 23.80
N ARG A 695 -31.70 14.16 25.05
CA ARG A 695 -30.46 13.46 25.42
C ARG A 695 -30.51 11.98 25.04
N PHE A 696 -31.59 11.27 25.38
CA PHE A 696 -31.76 9.86 25.02
C PHE A 696 -31.87 9.67 23.50
N ARG A 697 -32.56 10.57 22.80
CA ARG A 697 -32.61 10.59 21.32
C ARG A 697 -31.21 10.70 20.72
N LYS A 698 -30.42 11.71 21.12
CA LYS A 698 -29.02 11.86 20.68
C LYS A 698 -28.16 10.64 21.01
N MET A 699 -28.39 10.01 22.16
CA MET A 699 -27.69 8.79 22.57
C MET A 699 -28.03 7.60 21.65
N VAL A 700 -29.30 7.43 21.28
CA VAL A 700 -29.74 6.39 20.34
C VAL A 700 -29.21 6.67 18.92
N GLU A 701 -29.26 7.92 18.47
CA GLU A 701 -28.73 8.33 17.15
C GLU A 701 -27.22 8.10 17.03
N SER A 702 -26.45 8.41 18.09
CA SER A 702 -24.98 8.18 18.10
C SER A 702 -24.59 6.70 18.17
N ALA A 703 -25.49 5.82 18.63
CA ALA A 703 -25.31 4.37 18.63
C ALA A 703 -25.95 3.67 17.41
N ASP A 704 -26.50 4.42 16.45
CA ASP A 704 -27.05 3.85 15.23
C ASP A 704 -25.93 3.43 14.27
N MET A 705 -25.78 2.11 14.09
CA MET A 705 -24.80 1.50 13.22
C MET A 705 -25.45 0.73 12.06
N THR A 706 -26.71 1.05 11.73
CA THR A 706 -27.48 0.33 10.70
C THR A 706 -26.96 0.54 9.27
N LYS A 707 -26.32 1.68 8.99
CA LYS A 707 -25.81 2.04 7.67
C LYS A 707 -24.29 2.25 7.67
N PRO A 708 -23.48 1.21 7.89
CA PRO A 708 -22.02 1.36 8.03
C PRO A 708 -21.33 1.87 6.76
N HIS A 709 -21.94 1.72 5.59
CA HIS A 709 -21.40 2.24 4.34
C HIS A 709 -21.34 3.77 4.28
N THR A 710 -22.15 4.49 5.08
CA THR A 710 -22.18 5.97 5.10
C THR A 710 -21.02 6.57 5.89
N TRP A 711 -20.35 5.77 6.74
CA TRP A 711 -19.19 6.23 7.52
C TRP A 711 -17.98 6.59 6.65
N PHE A 712 -17.99 6.18 5.38
CA PHE A 712 -16.90 6.39 4.42
C PHE A 712 -17.39 7.19 3.22
N PRO A 713 -17.79 8.46 3.38
CA PRO A 713 -18.42 9.25 2.33
C PRO A 713 -17.52 9.41 1.09
N PHE A 714 -16.22 9.56 1.29
CA PHE A 714 -15.25 9.67 0.20
C PHE A 714 -15.10 8.37 -0.61
N ALA A 715 -15.17 7.20 0.04
CA ALA A 715 -15.18 5.92 -0.67
C ALA A 715 -16.51 5.71 -1.43
N ARG A 716 -17.62 6.31 -0.96
CA ARG A 716 -18.92 6.32 -1.66
C ARG A 716 -18.97 7.32 -2.82
N ALA A 717 -18.17 8.38 -2.79
CA ALA A 717 -18.07 9.35 -3.87
C ALA A 717 -17.30 8.82 -5.09
N MET A 718 -16.58 7.70 -4.93
CA MET A 718 -15.82 7.05 -5.99
C MET A 718 -16.61 5.89 -6.60
N LYS A 719 -16.41 5.66 -7.91
CA LYS A 719 -16.88 4.42 -8.55
C LYS A 719 -15.85 3.32 -8.30
N ARG A 720 -16.18 2.35 -7.44
CA ARG A 720 -15.29 1.23 -7.10
C ARG A 720 -15.77 -0.07 -7.73
N LYS A 721 -14.81 -0.90 -8.12
CA LYS A 721 -15.05 -2.23 -8.67
C LYS A 721 -14.46 -3.28 -7.74
N ILE A 722 -15.30 -4.20 -7.27
CA ILE A 722 -14.95 -5.27 -6.36
C ILE A 722 -14.76 -6.56 -7.16
N ILE A 723 -13.59 -7.17 -7.08
CA ILE A 723 -13.28 -8.44 -7.75
C ILE A 723 -13.12 -9.52 -6.69
N TYR A 724 -14.09 -10.44 -6.61
CA TYR A 724 -14.08 -11.53 -5.64
C TYR A 724 -13.42 -12.78 -6.22
N HIS A 725 -12.22 -13.10 -5.76
CA HIS A 725 -11.51 -14.33 -6.09
C HIS A 725 -11.91 -15.45 -5.12
N CYS A 726 -12.93 -16.21 -5.51
CA CYS A 726 -13.51 -17.30 -4.75
C CYS A 726 -12.81 -18.63 -5.04
N GLY A 727 -12.30 -19.31 -4.01
CA GLY A 727 -11.80 -20.68 -4.18
C GLY A 727 -11.17 -21.26 -2.92
N PRO A 728 -10.82 -22.56 -2.92
CA PRO A 728 -10.16 -23.18 -1.78
C PRO A 728 -8.71 -22.70 -1.62
N THR A 729 -8.05 -23.05 -0.52
CA THR A 729 -6.61 -22.84 -0.35
C THR A 729 -5.83 -23.56 -1.47
N ASN A 730 -4.76 -22.94 -1.98
CA ASN A 730 -3.93 -23.47 -3.08
C ASN A 730 -4.64 -23.58 -4.45
N SER A 731 -5.62 -22.70 -4.73
CA SER A 731 -6.30 -22.59 -6.03
C SER A 731 -5.66 -21.58 -7.00
N GLY A 732 -4.67 -20.81 -6.55
CA GLY A 732 -4.09 -19.73 -7.36
C GLY A 732 -4.81 -18.39 -7.26
N LYS A 733 -5.89 -18.30 -6.49
CA LYS A 733 -6.67 -17.06 -6.24
C LYS A 733 -5.85 -15.83 -5.78
N LYS A 734 -4.60 -16.04 -5.35
CA LYS A 734 -3.68 -14.98 -4.89
C LYS A 734 -2.45 -14.76 -5.80
N ARG A 735 -2.25 -15.58 -6.84
CA ARG A 735 -1.02 -15.56 -7.66
C ARG A 735 -0.97 -14.35 -8.60
N THR A 736 -2.12 -13.78 -8.93
CA THR A 736 -2.19 -12.61 -9.81
C THR A 736 -1.69 -11.34 -9.11
N MET A 737 -1.60 -11.26 -7.77
CA MET A 737 -1.44 -9.97 -7.05
C MET A 737 -0.73 -10.02 -5.67
N LEU A 738 0.60 -10.22 -5.64
CA LEU A 738 1.53 -9.80 -4.55
C LEU A 738 1.75 -10.63 -3.25
N CYS A 739 2.90 -10.32 -2.63
CA CYS A 739 3.60 -10.94 -1.49
C CYS A 739 3.01 -10.55 -0.11
N ARG A 740 3.01 -11.48 0.86
CA ARG A 740 2.38 -11.32 2.21
C ARG A 740 3.39 -11.04 3.34
N GLY A 741 2.95 -10.31 4.38
CA GLY A 741 3.66 -10.16 5.68
C GLY A 741 2.75 -9.63 6.79
N GLN A 742 3.10 -9.91 8.06
CA GLN A 742 2.41 -9.46 9.30
C GLN A 742 3.01 -8.16 9.87
N GLU A 743 3.74 -7.41 9.04
CA GLU A 743 4.48 -6.22 9.43
C GLU A 743 4.20 -5.13 8.38
N LYS A 744 3.99 -3.89 8.84
CA LYS A 744 4.20 -2.72 7.99
C LYS A 744 5.71 -2.53 7.88
N LYS A 745 6.29 -2.87 6.73
CA LYS A 745 7.68 -2.51 6.43
C LYS A 745 7.67 -1.33 5.49
N ASP A 746 8.08 -0.19 6.02
CA ASP A 746 8.27 0.99 5.21
C ASP A 746 9.51 0.81 4.36
N PHE A 747 9.29 0.40 3.12
CA PHE A 747 10.29 0.49 2.08
C PHE A 747 10.22 1.91 1.50
N PRO A 748 11.28 2.71 1.63
CA PRO A 748 11.33 3.99 0.94
C PRO A 748 11.11 3.77 -0.58
N PHE A 749 10.25 4.57 -1.24
CA PHE A 749 9.87 4.49 -2.68
C PHE A 749 8.82 3.45 -3.05
N SER A 750 8.19 2.80 -2.07
CA SER A 750 7.11 1.88 -2.38
C SER A 750 5.82 2.66 -2.65
N ASN A 751 5.34 2.62 -3.90
CA ASN A 751 3.95 3.00 -4.23
C ASN A 751 2.94 1.94 -3.75
N HIS A 752 3.40 0.91 -3.03
CA HIS A 752 2.60 -0.19 -2.52
C HIS A 752 2.78 -0.27 -1.00
N VAL A 753 1.68 -0.42 -0.28
CA VAL A 753 1.69 -0.66 1.17
C VAL A 753 1.20 -2.09 1.41
N ALA A 754 2.01 -2.89 2.10
CA ALA A 754 1.59 -4.18 2.63
C ALA A 754 1.49 -4.06 4.14
N CYS A 755 0.29 -4.26 4.68
CA CYS A 755 0.03 -4.16 6.12
C CYS A 755 -1.03 -5.19 6.55
N THR A 756 -1.19 -5.37 7.85
CA THR A 756 -2.34 -6.08 8.41
C THR A 756 -3.60 -5.25 8.21
N VAL A 757 -4.76 -5.91 8.03
CA VAL A 757 -6.02 -5.23 7.73
C VAL A 757 -6.42 -4.19 8.77
N GLU A 758 -6.06 -4.36 10.04
CA GLU A 758 -6.30 -3.38 11.11
C GLU A 758 -5.54 -2.07 10.91
N MET A 759 -4.40 -2.10 10.23
CA MET A 759 -3.49 -0.95 10.03
C MET A 759 -3.76 -0.21 8.72
N VAL A 760 -4.73 -0.67 7.92
CA VAL A 760 -4.99 -0.08 6.60
C VAL A 760 -5.54 1.34 6.75
N SER A 761 -4.99 2.27 5.97
CA SER A 761 -5.54 3.62 5.86
C SER A 761 -6.80 3.59 5.01
N THR A 762 -7.87 4.20 5.51
CA THR A 762 -9.08 4.46 4.73
C THR A 762 -9.08 5.87 4.14
N ASP A 763 -8.05 6.67 4.43
CA ASP A 763 -7.97 8.06 4.01
C ASP A 763 -7.13 8.26 2.75
N GLU A 764 -6.17 7.37 2.52
CA GLU A 764 -5.32 7.37 1.34
C GLU A 764 -6.04 6.80 0.11
N LEU A 765 -5.63 7.29 -1.07
CA LEU A 765 -6.14 6.86 -2.36
C LEU A 765 -5.21 5.78 -2.95
N TYR A 766 -5.79 4.70 -3.47
CA TYR A 766 -5.06 3.60 -4.08
C TYR A 766 -5.64 3.27 -5.46
N ASP A 767 -4.83 2.87 -6.43
CA ASP A 767 -5.36 2.37 -7.70
C ASP A 767 -5.99 0.98 -7.49
N VAL A 768 -5.30 0.13 -6.73
CA VAL A 768 -5.70 -1.25 -6.44
C VAL A 768 -5.50 -1.57 -4.97
N ALA A 769 -6.50 -2.21 -4.35
CA ALA A 769 -6.38 -2.77 -3.00
C ALA A 769 -6.66 -4.28 -2.99
N VAL A 770 -5.92 -5.03 -2.17
CA VAL A 770 -6.12 -6.48 -2.00
C VAL A 770 -6.46 -6.78 -0.55
N ILE A 771 -7.65 -7.32 -0.31
CA ILE A 771 -8.08 -7.79 1.01
C ILE A 771 -7.98 -9.32 1.03
N ASP A 772 -7.02 -9.83 1.80
CA ASP A 772 -6.80 -11.26 1.92
C ASP A 772 -7.63 -11.91 3.03
N GLU A 773 -8.02 -13.17 2.82
CA GLU A 773 -8.83 -13.98 3.73
C GLU A 773 -10.14 -13.27 4.15
N ILE A 774 -10.88 -12.74 3.18
CA ILE A 774 -12.09 -11.93 3.42
C ILE A 774 -13.13 -12.60 4.32
N GLN A 775 -13.18 -13.93 4.37
CA GLN A 775 -14.05 -14.68 5.30
C GLN A 775 -13.83 -14.34 6.78
N MET A 776 -12.66 -13.77 7.13
CA MET A 776 -12.35 -13.29 8.47
C MET A 776 -13.24 -12.13 8.92
N MET A 777 -14.02 -11.51 8.02
CA MET A 777 -15.09 -10.57 8.40
C MET A 777 -16.17 -11.19 9.30
N ALA A 778 -16.28 -12.52 9.31
CA ALA A 778 -17.15 -13.27 10.21
C ALA A 778 -16.55 -13.50 11.62
N ASP A 779 -15.28 -13.12 11.84
CA ASP A 779 -14.60 -13.36 13.11
C ASP A 779 -15.26 -12.56 14.24
N PRO A 780 -15.63 -13.19 15.38
CA PRO A 780 -16.35 -12.52 16.46
C PRO A 780 -15.60 -11.34 17.09
N CYS A 781 -14.27 -11.28 16.98
CA CYS A 781 -13.44 -10.29 17.66
C CYS A 781 -12.80 -9.29 16.68
N ARG A 782 -12.34 -9.77 15.51
CA ARG A 782 -11.56 -8.99 14.53
C ARG A 782 -12.32 -8.68 13.26
N GLY A 783 -13.53 -9.22 13.07
CA GLY A 783 -14.29 -9.09 11.83
C GLY A 783 -14.51 -7.65 11.37
N TYR A 784 -14.61 -6.72 12.33
CA TYR A 784 -14.76 -5.28 12.05
C TYR A 784 -13.67 -4.70 11.14
N ALA A 785 -12.43 -5.21 11.21
CA ALA A 785 -11.33 -4.66 10.44
C ALA A 785 -11.49 -4.94 8.93
N TRP A 786 -11.95 -6.14 8.56
CA TRP A 786 -12.26 -6.49 7.18
C TRP A 786 -13.48 -5.73 6.67
N THR A 787 -14.52 -5.60 7.50
CA THR A 787 -15.72 -4.82 7.13
C THR A 787 -15.36 -3.35 6.91
N ARG A 788 -14.53 -2.75 7.78
CA ARG A 788 -13.98 -1.41 7.62
C ARG A 788 -13.18 -1.27 6.32
N ALA A 789 -12.28 -2.21 6.02
CA ALA A 789 -11.45 -2.15 4.82
C ALA A 789 -12.32 -2.22 3.55
N LEU A 790 -13.27 -3.16 3.48
CA LEU A 790 -14.18 -3.30 2.34
C LEU A 790 -15.03 -2.04 2.10
N LEU A 791 -15.60 -1.49 3.16
CA LEU A 791 -16.47 -0.31 3.08
C LEU A 791 -15.69 0.99 2.86
N GLY A 792 -14.46 1.10 3.40
CA GLY A 792 -13.75 2.36 3.56
C GLY A 792 -12.56 2.60 2.66
N LEU A 793 -12.01 1.58 1.98
CA LEU A 793 -10.89 1.78 1.07
C LEU A 793 -11.29 2.63 -0.14
N LYS A 794 -10.53 3.70 -0.37
CA LYS A 794 -10.62 4.58 -1.55
C LYS A 794 -9.77 4.00 -2.66
N ALA A 795 -10.27 2.95 -3.32
CA ALA A 795 -9.58 2.33 -4.43
C ALA A 795 -10.49 2.07 -5.63
N ASP A 796 -9.93 2.21 -6.83
CA ASP A 796 -10.65 2.00 -8.08
C ASP A 796 -11.02 0.51 -8.25
N GLU A 797 -10.06 -0.40 -7.99
CA GLU A 797 -10.29 -1.84 -7.95
C GLU A 797 -9.94 -2.44 -6.57
N ILE A 798 -10.87 -3.20 -5.97
CA ILE A 798 -10.68 -3.91 -4.70
C ILE A 798 -10.81 -5.42 -4.92
N HIS A 799 -9.70 -6.13 -4.75
CA HIS A 799 -9.62 -7.57 -4.91
C HIS A 799 -9.83 -8.28 -3.57
N LEU A 800 -10.88 -9.08 -3.48
CA LEU A 800 -11.20 -9.87 -2.30
C LEU A 800 -10.76 -11.31 -2.52
N CYS A 801 -9.86 -11.82 -1.69
CA CYS A 801 -9.40 -13.20 -1.77
C CYS A 801 -10.01 -14.02 -0.63
N GLY A 802 -10.87 -14.99 -0.96
CA GLY A 802 -11.66 -15.69 0.06
C GLY A 802 -12.08 -17.10 -0.30
N ASP A 803 -12.73 -17.76 0.65
CA ASP A 803 -13.59 -18.91 0.38
C ASP A 803 -15.04 -18.44 0.12
N PRO A 804 -15.98 -19.30 -0.31
CA PRO A 804 -17.33 -18.85 -0.69
C PRO A 804 -18.24 -18.47 0.48
N SER A 805 -17.84 -18.70 1.74
CA SER A 805 -18.73 -18.58 2.90
C SER A 805 -19.30 -17.18 3.14
N VAL A 806 -18.60 -16.12 2.75
CA VAL A 806 -19.05 -14.72 2.95
C VAL A 806 -19.53 -14.04 1.67
N LEU A 807 -19.52 -14.75 0.54
CA LEU A 807 -19.82 -14.18 -0.77
C LEU A 807 -21.23 -13.56 -0.84
N ASN A 808 -22.21 -14.21 -0.21
CA ASN A 808 -23.59 -13.71 -0.17
C ASN A 808 -23.71 -12.38 0.58
N VAL A 809 -22.98 -12.22 1.68
CA VAL A 809 -22.96 -10.95 2.43
C VAL A 809 -22.20 -9.88 1.65
N VAL A 810 -21.08 -10.21 1.00
CA VAL A 810 -20.36 -9.27 0.15
C VAL A 810 -21.25 -8.79 -1.01
N ARG A 811 -22.02 -9.68 -1.63
CA ARG A 811 -22.98 -9.31 -2.68
C ARG A 811 -24.02 -8.31 -2.19
N LYS A 812 -24.57 -8.53 -0.98
CA LYS A 812 -25.48 -7.58 -0.35
C LYS A 812 -24.79 -6.23 -0.09
N ILE A 813 -23.57 -6.24 0.48
CA ILE A 813 -22.80 -5.02 0.75
C ILE A 813 -22.55 -4.22 -0.53
N CYS A 814 -22.13 -4.87 -1.62
CA CYS A 814 -21.90 -4.20 -2.91
C CYS A 814 -23.20 -3.61 -3.48
N SER A 815 -24.34 -4.30 -3.30
CA SER A 815 -25.65 -3.77 -3.68
C SER A 815 -26.03 -2.54 -2.86
N ASP A 816 -25.75 -2.53 -1.55
CA ASP A 816 -26.04 -1.40 -0.67
C ASP A 816 -25.13 -0.20 -0.94
N THR A 817 -23.89 -0.42 -1.39
CA THR A 817 -22.91 0.64 -1.71
C THR A 817 -23.00 1.14 -3.14
N GLY A 818 -23.59 0.37 -4.06
CA GLY A 818 -23.56 0.63 -5.50
C GLY A 818 -22.23 0.28 -6.18
N ASP A 819 -21.37 -0.51 -5.53
CA ASP A 819 -20.10 -0.96 -6.12
C ASP A 819 -20.34 -2.10 -7.13
N GLU A 820 -19.58 -2.12 -8.23
CA GLU A 820 -19.63 -3.22 -9.22
C GLU A 820 -18.97 -4.48 -8.66
N LEU A 821 -19.65 -5.64 -8.64
CA LEU A 821 -19.08 -6.91 -8.17
C LEU A 821 -18.82 -7.88 -9.33
N VAL A 822 -17.57 -8.34 -9.46
CA VAL A 822 -17.13 -9.36 -10.41
C VAL A 822 -16.66 -10.60 -9.65
N GLU A 823 -17.35 -11.73 -9.84
CA GLU A 823 -17.02 -12.99 -9.18
C GLU A 823 -16.11 -13.86 -10.06
N GLN A 824 -14.97 -14.30 -9.53
CA GLN A 824 -14.02 -15.20 -10.20
C GLN A 824 -13.83 -16.47 -9.38
N HIS A 825 -14.19 -17.61 -9.96
CA HIS A 825 -14.11 -18.91 -9.30
C HIS A 825 -12.81 -19.64 -9.67
N TYR A 826 -12.17 -20.22 -8.65
CA TYR A 826 -10.92 -20.96 -8.78
C TYR A 826 -11.05 -22.32 -8.13
N GLU A 827 -10.58 -23.35 -8.83
CA GLU A 827 -10.46 -24.70 -8.31
C GLU A 827 -9.03 -24.97 -7.82
N ARG A 828 -8.86 -26.00 -6.97
CA ARG A 828 -7.54 -26.41 -6.51
C ARG A 828 -6.74 -26.95 -7.70
N PHE A 829 -5.48 -26.53 -7.85
CA PHE A 829 -4.65 -26.94 -9.01
C PHE A 829 -4.47 -28.45 -9.18
N LYS A 830 -4.49 -29.19 -8.06
CA LYS A 830 -4.51 -30.66 -8.02
C LYS A 830 -5.45 -31.10 -6.89
N PRO A 831 -6.10 -32.28 -6.98
CA PRO A 831 -6.98 -32.78 -5.93
C PRO A 831 -6.22 -33.16 -4.65
N LEU A 832 -6.86 -33.01 -3.49
CA LEU A 832 -6.30 -33.40 -2.19
C LEU A 832 -6.71 -34.85 -1.95
N VAL A 833 -5.74 -35.72 -1.67
CA VAL A 833 -6.03 -37.14 -1.45
C VAL A 833 -5.97 -37.45 0.04
N VAL A 834 -7.05 -38.04 0.55
CA VAL A 834 -7.07 -38.60 1.92
C VAL A 834 -6.47 -40.00 1.87
N GLU A 835 -5.43 -40.26 2.65
CA GLU A 835 -4.85 -41.61 2.72
C GLU A 835 -5.77 -42.56 3.51
N ALA A 836 -5.99 -43.76 2.97
CA ALA A 836 -6.77 -44.80 3.66
C ALA A 836 -6.06 -45.41 4.87
N LYS A 837 -4.74 -45.17 5.02
CA LYS A 837 -3.92 -45.72 6.11
C LYS A 837 -3.50 -44.60 7.06
N THR A 838 -4.01 -44.63 8.29
CA THR A 838 -3.56 -43.73 9.35
C THR A 838 -2.23 -44.18 9.94
N PHE A 839 -1.66 -43.35 10.82
CA PHE A 839 -0.44 -43.72 11.52
C PHE A 839 -0.68 -44.81 12.58
N LEU A 840 -1.94 -45.07 12.95
CA LEU A 840 -2.32 -46.02 14.02
C LEU A 840 -1.59 -45.71 15.33
N GLY A 841 -1.37 -44.42 15.63
CA GLY A 841 -0.60 -43.96 16.79
C GLY A 841 0.92 -44.15 16.70
N ASP A 842 1.46 -44.70 15.60
CA ASP A 842 2.90 -44.95 15.45
C ASP A 842 3.62 -43.76 14.78
N MET A 843 4.38 -43.02 15.58
CA MET A 843 5.20 -41.88 15.13
C MET A 843 6.39 -42.30 14.25
N LYS A 844 6.76 -43.59 14.18
CA LYS A 844 7.83 -44.07 13.29
C LYS A 844 7.47 -43.99 11.81
N LYS A 845 6.19 -43.76 11.49
CA LYS A 845 5.69 -43.61 10.12
C LYS A 845 5.83 -42.19 9.55
N VAL A 846 6.35 -41.26 10.35
CA VAL A 846 6.70 -39.91 9.90
C VAL A 846 7.74 -39.98 8.80
N ARG A 847 7.58 -39.13 7.77
CA ARG A 847 8.48 -39.02 6.62
C ARG A 847 8.84 -37.57 6.37
N SER A 848 9.94 -37.39 5.65
CA SER A 848 10.34 -36.09 5.10
C SER A 848 9.18 -35.40 4.35
N GLY A 849 8.93 -34.13 4.70
CA GLY A 849 7.83 -33.31 4.17
C GLY A 849 6.49 -33.47 4.88
N ASP A 850 6.40 -34.27 5.95
CA ASP A 850 5.20 -34.36 6.79
C ASP A 850 5.05 -33.13 7.69
N CYS A 851 3.81 -32.67 7.86
CA CYS A 851 3.43 -31.64 8.82
C CYS A 851 2.38 -32.21 9.79
N ILE A 852 2.76 -32.34 11.06
CA ILE A 852 1.88 -32.82 12.13
C ILE A 852 1.20 -31.63 12.79
N VAL A 853 -0.13 -31.61 12.77
CA VAL A 853 -0.93 -30.49 13.29
C VAL A 853 -1.55 -30.86 14.63
N ALA A 854 -1.21 -30.10 15.68
CA ALA A 854 -1.73 -30.26 17.04
C ALA A 854 -2.29 -28.94 17.58
N PHE A 855 -3.37 -28.99 18.37
CA PHE A 855 -4.11 -27.79 18.78
C PHE A 855 -3.69 -27.20 20.13
N SER A 856 -2.67 -27.76 20.78
CA SER A 856 -2.05 -27.17 21.97
C SER A 856 -0.53 -27.10 21.86
N ARG A 857 0.06 -26.05 22.44
CA ARG A 857 1.52 -25.89 22.53
C ARG A 857 2.17 -27.10 23.21
N ARG A 858 1.50 -27.67 24.22
CA ARG A 858 1.98 -28.85 24.92
C ARG A 858 2.13 -30.04 23.97
N GLU A 859 1.09 -30.36 23.22
CA GLU A 859 1.11 -31.46 22.25
C GLU A 859 2.17 -31.23 21.17
N ILE A 860 2.36 -29.98 20.71
CA ILE A 860 3.41 -29.65 19.72
C ILE A 860 4.80 -30.07 20.20
N PHE A 861 5.17 -29.74 21.44
CA PHE A 861 6.49 -30.13 21.97
C PHE A 861 6.55 -31.63 22.31
N GLU A 862 5.45 -32.25 22.76
CA GLU A 862 5.39 -33.71 22.98
C GLU A 862 5.58 -34.49 21.67
N VAL A 863 4.95 -34.05 20.58
CA VAL A 863 5.08 -34.63 19.24
C VAL A 863 6.50 -34.44 18.70
N LYS A 864 7.06 -33.23 18.78
CA LYS A 864 8.46 -32.97 18.37
C LYS A 864 9.43 -33.93 19.06
N LEU A 865 9.33 -34.04 20.39
CA LEU A 865 10.19 -34.92 21.18
C LEU A 865 10.00 -36.39 20.81
N ALA A 866 8.76 -36.82 20.54
CA ALA A 866 8.49 -38.18 20.11
C ALA A 866 9.13 -38.49 18.75
N ILE A 867 9.00 -37.59 17.77
CA ILE A 867 9.55 -37.78 16.43
C ILE A 867 11.08 -37.82 16.49
N GLU A 868 11.72 -36.84 17.13
CA GLU A 868 13.19 -36.77 17.23
C GLU A 868 13.79 -37.90 18.06
N LYS A 869 13.00 -38.55 18.93
CA LYS A 869 13.42 -39.72 19.72
C LYS A 869 13.28 -41.04 18.97
N TYR A 870 12.18 -41.22 18.24
CA TYR A 870 11.84 -42.50 17.61
C TYR A 870 12.23 -42.58 16.13
N THR A 871 12.64 -41.46 15.52
CA THR A 871 13.05 -41.36 14.11
C THR A 871 14.35 -40.58 13.98
N ASN A 872 14.96 -40.62 12.80
CA ASN A 872 16.15 -39.83 12.48
C ASN A 872 15.81 -38.42 11.94
N HIS A 873 14.54 -38.01 12.00
CA HIS A 873 14.08 -36.73 11.48
C HIS A 873 14.18 -35.61 12.53
N ARG A 874 14.54 -34.40 12.08
CA ARG A 874 14.53 -33.19 12.93
C ARG A 874 13.29 -32.36 12.63
N CYS A 875 12.69 -31.79 13.68
CA CYS A 875 11.41 -31.09 13.57
C CYS A 875 11.54 -29.57 13.69
N CYS A 876 10.98 -28.85 12.73
CA CYS A 876 10.63 -27.42 12.85
C CYS A 876 9.33 -27.25 13.66
N VAL A 877 9.16 -26.09 14.30
CA VAL A 877 7.99 -25.80 15.14
C VAL A 877 7.33 -24.49 14.76
N ILE A 878 6.01 -24.51 14.54
CA ILE A 878 5.21 -23.31 14.25
C ILE A 878 3.92 -23.28 15.08
N TYR A 879 3.75 -22.30 15.96
CA TYR A 879 2.48 -22.06 16.66
C TYR A 879 2.15 -20.57 16.76
N GLY A 880 0.89 -20.25 17.07
CA GLY A 880 0.34 -18.89 16.94
C GLY A 880 1.03 -17.80 17.77
N ALA A 881 1.57 -18.13 18.94
CA ALA A 881 2.25 -17.16 19.81
C ALA A 881 3.65 -16.77 19.31
N LEU A 882 4.20 -17.47 18.31
CA LEU A 882 5.54 -17.16 17.80
C LEU A 882 5.55 -15.86 16.98
N PRO A 883 6.61 -15.06 17.11
CA PRO A 883 6.85 -13.90 16.26
C PRO A 883 6.81 -14.25 14.77
N PRO A 884 6.33 -13.35 13.90
CA PRO A 884 6.33 -13.54 12.45
C PRO A 884 7.72 -13.89 11.89
N GLU A 885 8.78 -13.25 12.40
CA GLU A 885 10.18 -13.47 12.03
C GLU A 885 10.60 -14.90 12.35
N THR A 886 10.33 -15.37 13.57
CA THR A 886 10.63 -16.74 14.02
C THR A 886 9.85 -17.75 13.18
N ARG A 887 8.57 -17.49 12.87
CA ARG A 887 7.76 -18.34 11.98
C ARG A 887 8.33 -18.41 10.56
N ARG A 888 8.81 -17.29 10.02
CA ARG A 888 9.50 -17.25 8.71
C ARG A 888 10.81 -18.03 8.74
N GLN A 889 11.61 -17.92 9.80
CA GLN A 889 12.85 -18.68 9.96
C GLN A 889 12.59 -20.19 10.05
N GLN A 890 11.62 -20.62 10.87
CA GLN A 890 11.24 -22.04 10.97
C GLN A 890 10.66 -22.58 9.65
N ALA A 891 9.88 -21.77 8.93
CA ALA A 891 9.37 -22.13 7.60
C ALA A 891 10.48 -22.23 6.55
N ALA A 892 11.45 -21.31 6.56
CA ALA A 892 12.61 -21.36 5.68
C ALA A 892 13.46 -22.60 5.95
N LEU A 893 13.71 -22.90 7.23
CA LEU A 893 14.43 -24.09 7.66
C LEU A 893 13.74 -25.38 7.18
N PHE A 894 12.42 -25.49 7.34
CA PHE A 894 11.63 -26.63 6.84
C PHE A 894 11.60 -26.75 5.30
N ASN A 895 11.67 -25.63 4.58
CA ASN A 895 11.57 -25.63 3.12
C ASN A 895 12.91 -25.91 2.43
N ASP A 896 14.03 -25.67 3.13
CA ASP A 896 15.38 -25.87 2.65
C ASP A 896 15.75 -27.36 2.64
N GLN A 897 16.38 -27.79 1.56
CA GLN A 897 16.66 -29.21 1.28
C GLN A 897 18.07 -29.61 1.69
N ASP A 898 18.93 -28.64 1.99
CA ASP A 898 20.34 -28.86 2.30
C ASP A 898 20.58 -29.01 3.82
N ASN A 899 19.51 -29.09 4.62
CA ASN A 899 19.57 -29.23 6.07
C ASN A 899 18.80 -30.46 6.60
N GLU A 900 18.99 -30.75 7.89
CA GLU A 900 18.43 -31.93 8.58
C GLU A 900 16.96 -31.79 9.04
N PHE A 901 16.37 -30.59 8.95
CA PHE A 901 15.05 -30.25 9.48
C PHE A 901 13.93 -30.43 8.45
N ASP A 902 13.52 -31.67 8.25
CA ASP A 902 12.65 -32.08 7.16
C ASP A 902 11.20 -32.42 7.56
N VAL A 903 10.85 -32.24 8.84
CA VAL A 903 9.49 -32.44 9.39
C VAL A 903 9.01 -31.17 10.09
N LEU A 904 7.72 -30.87 9.99
CA LEU A 904 7.08 -29.73 10.66
C LEU A 904 6.08 -30.19 11.71
N VAL A 905 6.15 -29.62 12.92
CA VAL A 905 5.10 -29.76 13.93
C VAL A 905 4.48 -28.39 14.17
N ALA A 906 3.16 -28.29 14.01
CA ALA A 906 2.51 -26.99 14.01
C ALA A 906 1.12 -26.93 14.65
N SER A 907 0.69 -25.73 15.03
CA SER A 907 -0.71 -25.44 15.35
C SER A 907 -1.52 -25.08 14.11
N ASP A 908 -2.80 -24.82 14.28
CA ASP A 908 -3.67 -24.17 13.29
C ASP A 908 -3.12 -22.86 12.68
N ALA A 909 -2.07 -22.27 13.27
CA ALA A 909 -1.33 -21.14 12.72
C ALA A 909 -0.75 -21.42 11.31
N VAL A 910 -0.54 -22.69 10.92
CA VAL A 910 -0.15 -23.01 9.53
C VAL A 910 -1.26 -22.81 8.52
N GLY A 911 -2.53 -22.70 8.96
CA GLY A 911 -3.69 -22.50 8.08
C GLY A 911 -3.56 -21.26 7.19
N MET A 912 -2.78 -20.24 7.59
CA MET A 912 -2.61 -19.00 6.85
C MET A 912 -1.19 -18.40 6.98
N GLY A 913 -0.86 -17.42 6.13
CA GLY A 913 0.31 -16.54 6.31
C GLY A 913 1.70 -17.07 5.91
N LEU A 914 1.93 -18.39 5.83
CA LEU A 914 3.24 -18.96 5.46
C LEU A 914 3.22 -19.77 4.15
N ASN A 915 4.35 -19.74 3.43
CA ASN A 915 4.63 -20.61 2.29
C ASN A 915 5.41 -21.83 2.78
N LEU A 916 4.81 -23.01 2.73
CA LEU A 916 5.37 -24.26 3.27
C LEU A 916 5.32 -25.36 2.19
N ASN A 917 6.41 -26.11 2.05
CA ASN A 917 6.54 -27.22 1.12
C ASN A 917 6.06 -28.53 1.75
N ILE A 918 4.77 -28.59 2.09
CA ILE A 918 4.19 -29.73 2.81
C ILE A 918 3.75 -30.81 1.81
N ARG A 919 4.24 -32.03 2.01
CA ARG A 919 3.79 -33.23 1.30
C ARG A 919 2.46 -33.72 1.84
N ARG A 920 2.41 -33.88 3.17
CA ARG A 920 1.30 -34.53 3.86
C ARG A 920 0.96 -33.82 5.16
N ILE A 921 -0.32 -33.54 5.35
CA ILE A 921 -0.86 -33.04 6.62
C ILE A 921 -1.34 -34.23 7.45
N VAL A 922 -0.81 -34.35 8.67
CA VAL A 922 -1.23 -35.36 9.65
C VAL A 922 -1.89 -34.65 10.83
N PHE A 923 -3.20 -34.82 11.00
CA PHE A 923 -3.88 -34.30 12.19
C PHE A 923 -3.55 -35.19 13.40
N TYR A 924 -2.95 -34.59 14.43
CA TYR A 924 -2.65 -35.28 15.69
C TYR A 924 -3.93 -35.70 16.42
N ASN A 925 -4.90 -34.78 16.45
CA ASN A 925 -6.27 -34.98 16.91
C ASN A 925 -7.20 -34.08 16.08
N LEU A 926 -8.52 -34.34 16.07
CA LEU A 926 -9.52 -33.44 15.46
C LEU A 926 -10.47 -32.81 16.50
N ALA A 927 -10.01 -32.72 17.74
CA ALA A 927 -10.68 -31.99 18.81
C ALA A 927 -9.75 -30.93 19.40
N LYS A 928 -10.29 -29.76 19.73
CA LYS A 928 -9.55 -28.65 20.34
C LYS A 928 -10.26 -28.09 21.57
N TYR A 929 -9.48 -27.55 22.51
CA TYR A 929 -10.02 -26.87 23.69
C TYR A 929 -10.45 -25.45 23.34
N ASN A 930 -11.72 -25.10 23.57
CA ASN A 930 -12.24 -23.76 23.26
C ASN A 930 -12.15 -22.76 24.43
N GLY A 931 -11.67 -23.19 25.60
CA GLY A 931 -11.68 -22.39 26.83
C GLY A 931 -12.48 -23.05 27.95
N ASP A 932 -13.49 -23.84 27.61
CA ASP A 932 -14.40 -24.50 28.55
C ASP A 932 -14.40 -26.03 28.37
N LYS A 933 -14.50 -26.50 27.13
CA LYS A 933 -14.58 -27.93 26.79
C LYS A 933 -13.81 -28.27 25.52
N MET A 934 -13.58 -29.56 25.34
CA MET A 934 -13.09 -30.09 24.06
C MET A 934 -14.23 -30.07 23.05
N VAL A 935 -14.00 -29.46 21.89
CA VAL A 935 -14.95 -29.37 20.77
C VAL A 935 -14.28 -29.88 19.49
N PRO A 936 -15.05 -30.49 18.58
CA PRO A 936 -14.50 -30.92 17.29
C PRO A 936 -14.04 -29.70 16.47
N VAL A 937 -12.99 -29.87 15.69
CA VAL A 937 -12.44 -28.81 14.84
C VAL A 937 -13.40 -28.54 13.68
N PRO A 938 -13.82 -27.28 13.44
CA PRO A 938 -14.78 -26.97 12.38
C PRO A 938 -14.29 -27.36 10.98
N ALA A 939 -15.21 -27.81 10.11
CA ALA A 939 -14.88 -28.25 8.75
C ALA A 939 -14.13 -27.20 7.92
N SER A 940 -14.45 -25.91 8.08
CA SER A 940 -13.73 -24.80 7.44
C SER A 940 -12.25 -24.77 7.83
N GLN A 941 -11.95 -24.93 9.12
CA GLN A 941 -10.59 -24.97 9.65
C GLN A 941 -9.84 -26.23 9.19
N VAL A 942 -10.50 -27.39 9.18
CA VAL A 942 -9.95 -28.65 8.65
C VAL A 942 -9.55 -28.49 7.18
N LYS A 943 -10.44 -27.98 6.33
CA LYS A 943 -10.16 -27.72 4.91
C LYS A 943 -9.01 -26.75 4.71
N GLN A 944 -8.95 -25.68 5.51
CA GLN A 944 -7.89 -24.68 5.42
C GLN A 944 -6.51 -25.28 5.72
N ILE A 945 -6.42 -26.09 6.78
CA ILE A 945 -5.19 -26.76 7.21
C ILE A 945 -4.79 -27.85 6.20
N ALA A 946 -5.72 -28.76 5.87
CA ALA A 946 -5.45 -29.87 4.95
C ALA A 946 -5.07 -29.38 3.54
N GLY A 947 -5.66 -28.27 3.09
CA GLY A 947 -5.36 -27.62 1.81
C GLY A 947 -3.94 -27.05 1.70
N ARG A 948 -3.14 -27.04 2.79
CA ARG A 948 -1.73 -26.63 2.76
C ARG A 948 -0.80 -27.66 2.13
N ALA A 949 -1.18 -28.94 2.10
CA ALA A 949 -0.41 -29.95 1.38
C ALA A 949 -0.46 -29.71 -0.14
N GLY A 950 0.56 -30.14 -0.88
CA GLY A 950 0.47 -30.20 -2.35
C GLY A 950 0.60 -28.86 -3.07
N ARG A 951 1.41 -27.92 -2.56
CA ARG A 951 1.48 -26.55 -3.10
C ARG A 951 2.07 -26.54 -4.52
N ARG A 952 1.44 -25.82 -5.46
CA ARG A 952 1.95 -25.71 -6.84
C ARG A 952 3.33 -25.03 -6.86
N GLY A 953 4.28 -25.62 -7.57
CA GLY A 953 5.68 -25.17 -7.62
C GLY A 953 6.53 -25.58 -6.40
N SER A 954 5.96 -26.34 -5.45
CA SER A 954 6.73 -26.99 -4.38
C SER A 954 7.24 -28.36 -4.82
N ARG A 955 8.18 -28.92 -4.03
CA ARG A 955 8.71 -30.29 -4.19
C ARG A 955 7.61 -31.35 -4.23
N TYR A 956 6.50 -31.11 -3.53
CA TYR A 956 5.40 -32.06 -3.41
C TYR A 956 4.15 -31.47 -4.08
N PRO A 957 3.96 -31.68 -5.39
CA PRO A 957 2.78 -31.14 -6.09
C PRO A 957 1.50 -31.90 -5.72
N ASP A 958 1.62 -33.16 -5.30
CA ASP A 958 0.49 -33.99 -4.87
C ASP A 958 0.36 -33.91 -3.34
N GLY A 959 -0.77 -33.37 -2.87
CA GLY A 959 -1.01 -33.15 -1.45
C GLY A 959 -1.77 -34.32 -0.83
N LEU A 960 -1.25 -34.83 0.29
CA LEU A 960 -1.86 -35.89 1.08
C LEU A 960 -2.40 -35.35 2.40
N THR A 961 -3.43 -35.98 2.94
CA THR A 961 -3.88 -35.73 4.32
C THR A 961 -4.34 -37.01 5.01
N THR A 962 -4.09 -37.12 6.30
CA THR A 962 -4.49 -38.26 7.14
C THR A 962 -4.55 -37.82 8.61
N THR A 963 -4.96 -38.73 9.48
CA THR A 963 -4.98 -38.58 10.94
C THR A 963 -3.94 -39.50 11.60
N LEU A 964 -3.59 -39.19 12.86
CA LEU A 964 -2.77 -40.05 13.71
C LEU A 964 -3.54 -41.31 14.15
N HIS A 965 -4.77 -41.11 14.62
CA HIS A 965 -5.68 -42.15 15.12
C HIS A 965 -6.76 -42.49 14.09
N LEU A 966 -7.19 -43.75 14.07
CA LEU A 966 -8.18 -44.24 13.10
C LEU A 966 -9.57 -43.62 13.32
N GLU A 967 -9.95 -43.39 14.57
CA GLU A 967 -11.22 -42.79 14.99
C GLU A 967 -11.47 -41.38 14.43
N ASP A 968 -10.42 -40.61 14.15
CA ASP A 968 -10.54 -39.26 13.58
C ASP A 968 -10.69 -39.27 12.05
N LEU A 969 -10.40 -40.39 11.36
CA LEU A 969 -10.33 -40.43 9.89
C LEU A 969 -11.69 -40.19 9.23
N ASP A 970 -12.76 -40.76 9.79
CA ASP A 970 -14.12 -40.60 9.25
C ASP A 970 -14.58 -39.14 9.34
N TYR A 971 -14.30 -38.49 10.48
CA TYR A 971 -14.60 -37.07 10.68
C TYR A 971 -13.79 -36.16 9.74
N LEU A 972 -12.53 -36.50 9.46
CA LEU A 972 -11.73 -35.79 8.45
C LEU A 972 -12.38 -35.88 7.06
N ILE A 973 -12.81 -37.07 6.64
CA ILE A 973 -13.45 -37.31 5.35
C ILE A 973 -14.78 -36.54 5.26
N GLU A 974 -15.58 -36.56 6.32
CA GLU A 974 -16.83 -35.80 6.40
C GLU A 974 -16.59 -34.30 6.26
N CYS A 975 -15.61 -33.75 7.01
CA CYS A 975 -15.25 -32.34 6.96
C CYS A 975 -14.81 -31.88 5.57
N LEU A 976 -14.04 -32.71 4.84
CA LEU A 976 -13.55 -32.38 3.50
C LEU A 976 -14.66 -32.46 2.44
N LYS A 977 -15.68 -33.30 2.63
CA LYS A 977 -16.84 -33.44 1.72
C LYS A 977 -17.93 -32.39 1.96
N LYS A 978 -18.13 -31.95 3.20
CA LYS A 978 -19.15 -30.95 3.57
C LYS A 978 -18.95 -29.67 2.72
N PRO A 979 -19.99 -28.97 2.21
CA PRO A 979 -19.83 -27.64 1.62
C PRO A 979 -19.36 -26.60 2.65
N PHE A 980 -19.02 -25.38 2.22
CA PHE A 980 -18.78 -24.29 3.17
C PHE A 980 -20.10 -23.81 3.74
N ASP A 981 -20.15 -23.58 5.06
CA ASP A 981 -21.32 -23.00 5.71
C ASP A 981 -21.43 -21.52 5.34
N ASP A 982 -22.63 -21.07 4.97
CA ASP A 982 -22.87 -19.68 4.58
C ASP A 982 -22.91 -18.77 5.81
N VAL A 983 -22.13 -17.69 5.77
CA VAL A 983 -22.06 -16.69 6.82
C VAL A 983 -23.18 -15.68 6.62
N LYS A 984 -24.04 -15.53 7.62
CA LYS A 984 -25.18 -14.61 7.56
C LYS A 984 -24.86 -13.19 8.03
N ARG A 985 -23.85 -13.03 8.90
CA ARG A 985 -23.55 -11.77 9.58
C ARG A 985 -22.05 -11.51 9.68
N VAL A 986 -21.64 -10.25 9.55
CA VAL A 986 -20.23 -9.82 9.62
C VAL A 986 -20.00 -8.77 10.70
N GLY A 987 -18.77 -8.69 11.20
CA GLY A 987 -18.45 -7.91 12.38
C GLY A 987 -18.40 -6.40 12.11
N LEU A 988 -18.89 -5.60 13.06
CA LEU A 988 -18.70 -4.15 13.16
C LEU A 988 -18.13 -3.77 14.53
N PHE A 989 -17.49 -2.61 14.61
CA PHE A 989 -17.04 -2.00 15.86
C PHE A 989 -17.12 -0.47 15.72
N PRO A 990 -17.54 0.28 16.75
CA PRO A 990 -17.69 1.73 16.66
C PRO A 990 -16.35 2.45 16.56
N PHE A 991 -16.33 3.54 15.78
CA PHE A 991 -15.20 4.47 15.72
C PHE A 991 -15.12 5.37 16.95
N PHE A 992 -13.97 6.00 17.16
CA PHE A 992 -13.76 6.86 18.32
C PHE A 992 -14.78 7.99 18.37
N GLU A 993 -15.08 8.62 17.25
CA GLU A 993 -16.03 9.74 17.13
C GLU A 993 -17.45 9.33 17.55
N GLN A 994 -17.87 8.11 17.19
CA GLN A 994 -19.18 7.58 17.62
C GLN A 994 -19.20 7.36 19.14
N VAL A 995 -18.11 6.81 19.68
CA VAL A 995 -17.96 6.60 21.12
C VAL A 995 -17.87 7.93 21.88
N GLU A 996 -17.23 8.95 21.31
CA GLU A 996 -17.11 10.29 21.87
C GLU A 996 -18.47 11.01 21.89
N LEU A 997 -19.22 10.97 20.79
CA LEU A 997 -20.57 11.53 20.73
C LEU A 997 -21.50 10.88 21.75
N PHE A 998 -21.40 9.56 21.91
CA PHE A 998 -22.13 8.79 22.91
C PHE A 998 -21.67 9.15 24.34
N ALA A 999 -20.37 9.30 24.56
CA ALA A 999 -19.78 9.71 25.84
C ALA A 999 -20.20 11.11 26.28
N GLY A 1000 -20.37 12.04 25.33
CA GLY A 1000 -20.87 13.38 25.61
C GLY A 1000 -22.26 13.39 26.25
N GLN A 1001 -23.05 12.34 26.05
CA GLN A 1001 -24.34 12.18 26.73
C GLN A 1001 -24.19 11.60 28.14
N LEU A 1002 -23.05 11.03 28.52
CA LEU A 1002 -22.83 10.28 29.78
C LEU A 1002 -21.45 10.63 30.40
N PRO A 1003 -21.21 11.90 30.79
CA PRO A 1003 -19.88 12.40 31.13
C PRO A 1003 -19.22 11.73 32.34
N ASP A 1004 -20.00 11.24 33.30
CA ASP A 1004 -19.49 10.61 34.54
C ASP A 1004 -19.33 9.08 34.42
N MET A 1005 -19.56 8.51 33.23
CA MET A 1005 -19.53 7.07 33.03
C MET A 1005 -18.12 6.56 32.71
N LYS A 1006 -17.72 5.50 33.41
CA LYS A 1006 -16.45 4.80 33.13
C LYS A 1006 -16.44 4.23 31.72
N PHE A 1007 -15.31 4.28 31.03
CA PHE A 1007 -15.18 3.82 29.65
C PHE A 1007 -15.63 2.36 29.45
N SER A 1008 -15.34 1.47 30.41
CA SER A 1008 -15.78 0.07 30.34
C SER A 1008 -17.29 -0.10 30.39
N LYS A 1009 -17.99 0.68 31.23
CA LYS A 1009 -19.46 0.69 31.29
C LYS A 1009 -20.08 1.42 30.10
N LEU A 1010 -19.37 2.42 29.57
CA LEU A 1010 -19.78 3.17 28.40
C LEU A 1010 -19.85 2.26 27.17
N LEU A 1011 -18.85 1.40 26.93
CA LEU A 1011 -18.88 0.42 25.85
C LEU A 1011 -19.99 -0.62 26.01
N GLU A 1012 -20.29 -1.06 27.24
CA GLU A 1012 -21.45 -1.92 27.50
C GLU A 1012 -22.74 -1.21 27.14
N LYS A 1013 -22.88 0.04 27.59
CA LYS A 1013 -24.08 0.84 27.33
C LYS A 1013 -24.24 1.16 25.85
N PHE A 1014 -23.14 1.42 25.14
CA PHE A 1014 -23.14 1.55 23.70
C PHE A 1014 -23.66 0.27 23.04
N GLY A 1015 -23.15 -0.90 23.45
CA GLY A 1015 -23.61 -2.18 22.92
C GLY A 1015 -25.09 -2.49 23.19
N GLU A 1016 -25.62 -2.09 24.36
CA GLU A 1016 -27.04 -2.23 24.70
C GLU A 1016 -27.96 -1.35 23.84
N ASN A 1017 -27.50 -0.16 23.44
CA ASN A 1017 -28.29 0.81 22.67
C ASN A 1017 -27.97 0.76 21.16
N CYS A 1018 -27.01 -0.06 20.75
CA CYS A 1018 -26.56 -0.15 19.38
C CYS A 1018 -27.62 -0.78 18.48
N ARG A 1019 -27.95 -0.10 17.38
CA ARG A 1019 -28.83 -0.62 16.33
C ARG A 1019 -27.99 -1.10 15.15
N LEU A 1020 -28.27 -2.30 14.65
CA LEU A 1020 -27.53 -2.92 13.56
C LEU A 1020 -28.49 -3.42 12.49
N ASP A 1021 -28.09 -3.35 11.22
CA ASP A 1021 -28.77 -4.09 10.15
C ASP A 1021 -28.56 -5.60 10.34
N GLY A 1022 -29.51 -6.40 9.85
CA GLY A 1022 -29.52 -7.86 10.03
C GLY A 1022 -28.29 -8.58 9.46
N SER A 1023 -27.50 -7.93 8.61
CA SER A 1023 -26.25 -8.45 8.04
C SER A 1023 -25.02 -8.25 8.92
N TYR A 1024 -25.16 -7.56 10.05
CA TYR A 1024 -24.03 -7.20 10.90
C TYR A 1024 -24.20 -7.66 12.34
N PHE A 1025 -23.09 -7.83 13.05
CA PHE A 1025 -23.07 -8.03 14.49
C PHE A 1025 -21.99 -7.15 15.13
N LEU A 1026 -22.19 -6.72 16.37
CA LEU A 1026 -21.18 -5.99 17.13
C LEU A 1026 -20.09 -6.96 17.61
N CYS A 1027 -18.83 -6.70 17.29
CA CYS A 1027 -17.71 -7.55 17.69
C CYS A 1027 -17.58 -7.64 19.22
N GLN A 1028 -17.19 -8.81 19.70
CA GLN A 1028 -16.94 -9.08 21.10
C GLN A 1028 -15.74 -8.26 21.60
N HIS A 1029 -15.95 -7.53 22.70
CA HIS A 1029 -14.96 -6.58 23.22
C HIS A 1029 -14.50 -6.93 24.65
N LEU A 1030 -14.54 -8.21 25.02
CA LEU A 1030 -14.12 -8.67 26.36
C LEU A 1030 -12.66 -8.31 26.68
N HIS A 1031 -11.79 -8.39 25.65
CA HIS A 1031 -10.39 -7.98 25.74
C HIS A 1031 -10.25 -6.49 26.08
N ILE A 1032 -10.92 -5.66 25.27
CA ILE A 1032 -10.97 -4.20 25.41
C ILE A 1032 -11.51 -3.81 26.79
N LYS A 1033 -12.61 -4.44 27.24
CA LYS A 1033 -13.21 -4.17 28.55
C LYS A 1033 -12.25 -4.46 29.71
N LYS A 1034 -11.47 -5.55 29.62
CA LYS A 1034 -10.49 -5.89 30.66
C LYS A 1034 -9.35 -4.87 30.73
N ILE A 1035 -8.87 -4.40 29.57
CA ILE A 1035 -7.86 -3.35 29.50
C ILE A 1035 -8.43 -2.01 30.00
N ALA A 1036 -9.63 -1.62 29.55
CA ALA A 1036 -10.32 -0.42 30.00
C ALA A 1036 -10.46 -0.35 31.53
N ASN A 1037 -10.89 -1.45 32.16
CA ASN A 1037 -10.98 -1.55 33.63
C ASN A 1037 -9.63 -1.39 34.34
N MET A 1038 -8.53 -1.84 33.72
CA MET A 1038 -7.18 -1.65 34.26
C MET A 1038 -6.73 -0.19 34.13
N LEU A 1039 -6.93 0.42 32.96
CA LEU A 1039 -6.54 1.80 32.65
C LEU A 1039 -7.36 2.84 33.42
N GLU A 1040 -8.53 2.47 33.92
CA GLU A 1040 -9.39 3.31 34.77
C GLU A 1040 -8.64 3.94 35.96
N ARG A 1041 -7.65 3.23 36.51
CA ARG A 1041 -6.87 3.70 37.68
C ARG A 1041 -5.86 4.79 37.34
N ILE A 1042 -5.56 5.01 36.06
CA ILE A 1042 -4.59 6.00 35.61
C ILE A 1042 -5.31 7.34 35.43
N GLN A 1043 -4.87 8.36 36.15
CA GLN A 1043 -5.34 9.74 35.97
C GLN A 1043 -4.54 10.43 34.86
N GLY A 1044 -5.19 11.29 34.07
CA GLY A 1044 -4.54 12.08 33.01
C GLY A 1044 -4.63 11.50 31.59
N LEU A 1045 -5.24 10.33 31.38
CA LEU A 1045 -5.58 9.83 30.04
C LEU A 1045 -6.90 10.41 29.55
N SER A 1046 -6.90 10.99 28.35
CA SER A 1046 -8.12 11.41 27.66
C SER A 1046 -8.98 10.20 27.25
N LEU A 1047 -10.22 10.44 26.82
CA LEU A 1047 -11.10 9.38 26.31
C LEU A 1047 -10.49 8.72 25.07
N GLU A 1048 -9.89 9.52 24.19
CA GLU A 1048 -9.21 9.08 22.97
C GLU A 1048 -8.00 8.21 23.28
N ASP A 1049 -7.13 8.66 24.19
CA ASP A 1049 -5.95 7.88 24.60
C ASP A 1049 -6.40 6.54 25.20
N ARG A 1050 -7.43 6.55 26.06
CA ARG A 1050 -8.00 5.31 26.64
C ARG A 1050 -8.51 4.37 25.56
N PHE A 1051 -9.22 4.90 24.57
CA PHE A 1051 -9.70 4.14 23.43
C PHE A 1051 -8.52 3.48 22.70
N ASN A 1052 -7.52 4.26 22.28
CA ASN A 1052 -6.35 3.77 21.54
C ASN A 1052 -5.52 2.74 22.32
N PHE A 1053 -5.27 2.95 23.62
CA PHE A 1053 -4.56 1.98 24.46
C PHE A 1053 -5.32 0.65 24.63
N CYS A 1054 -6.65 0.65 24.54
CA CYS A 1054 -7.44 -0.59 24.65
C CYS A 1054 -7.32 -1.50 23.43
N PHE A 1055 -6.90 -0.98 22.28
CA PHE A 1055 -6.65 -1.76 21.05
C PHE A 1055 -5.23 -2.31 20.96
N ALA A 1056 -4.36 -1.98 21.92
CA ALA A 1056 -3.00 -2.47 21.95
C ALA A 1056 -2.96 -4.02 21.91
N PRO A 1057 -2.11 -4.63 21.06
CA PRO A 1057 -2.05 -6.07 20.88
C PRO A 1057 -1.34 -6.77 22.05
N VAL A 1058 -2.07 -6.97 23.16
CA VAL A 1058 -1.55 -7.59 24.39
C VAL A 1058 -2.25 -8.92 24.70
N ASN A 1059 -1.56 -9.83 25.36
CA ASN A 1059 -2.17 -11.05 25.88
C ASN A 1059 -2.68 -10.81 27.29
N ILE A 1060 -3.99 -10.60 27.46
CA ILE A 1060 -4.62 -10.38 28.78
C ILE A 1060 -4.48 -11.53 29.77
N ARG A 1061 -4.03 -12.71 29.33
CA ARG A 1061 -3.75 -13.86 30.22
C ARG A 1061 -2.33 -13.81 30.77
N ASP A 1062 -1.46 -12.94 30.25
CA ASP A 1062 -0.08 -12.76 30.69
C ASP A 1062 0.05 -11.55 31.63
N PRO A 1063 0.29 -11.77 32.95
CA PRO A 1063 0.45 -10.68 33.91
C PRO A 1063 1.62 -9.75 33.61
N LYS A 1064 2.72 -10.25 33.03
CA LYS A 1064 3.91 -9.44 32.73
C LYS A 1064 3.61 -8.48 31.58
N ALA A 1065 2.96 -8.97 30.52
CA ALA A 1065 2.55 -8.14 29.39
C ALA A 1065 1.58 -7.03 29.83
N MET A 1066 0.58 -7.38 30.67
CA MET A 1066 -0.37 -6.41 31.24
C MET A 1066 0.30 -5.38 32.15
N TYR A 1067 1.30 -5.78 32.93
CA TYR A 1067 2.09 -4.85 33.75
C TYR A 1067 2.83 -3.81 32.88
N HIS A 1068 3.45 -4.23 31.78
CA HIS A 1068 4.11 -3.31 30.87
C HIS A 1068 3.13 -2.35 30.17
N LEU A 1069 1.93 -2.82 29.79
CA LEU A 1069 0.89 -1.96 29.23
C LEU A 1069 0.46 -0.88 30.23
N LEU A 1070 0.17 -1.28 31.48
CA LEU A 1070 -0.18 -0.33 32.54
C LEU A 1070 0.93 0.72 32.73
N ARG A 1071 2.19 0.28 32.73
CA ARG A 1071 3.33 1.16 32.88
C ARG A 1071 3.49 2.13 31.71
N PHE A 1072 3.35 1.66 30.46
CA PHE A 1072 3.42 2.53 29.29
C PHE A 1072 2.33 3.60 29.33
N ALA A 1073 1.09 3.21 29.61
CA ALA A 1073 -0.01 4.13 29.79
C ALA A 1073 0.21 5.11 30.96
N SER A 1074 0.78 4.67 32.08
CA SER A 1074 1.09 5.54 33.23
C SER A 1074 2.16 6.57 32.90
N SER A 1075 3.25 6.16 32.23
CA SER A 1075 4.31 7.08 31.81
C SER A 1075 3.79 8.10 30.79
N TYR A 1076 2.99 7.64 29.83
CA TYR A 1076 2.35 8.51 28.83
C TYR A 1076 1.44 9.55 29.49
N ALA A 1077 0.56 9.14 30.41
CA ALA A 1077 -0.34 10.03 31.16
C ALA A 1077 0.42 11.08 32.00
N GLN A 1078 1.57 10.72 32.55
CA GLN A 1078 2.45 11.63 33.30
C GLN A 1078 3.28 12.56 32.39
N LYS A 1079 3.07 12.49 31.07
CA LYS A 1079 3.85 13.24 30.07
C LYS A 1079 5.36 12.93 30.15
N LEU A 1080 5.73 11.74 30.61
CA LEU A 1080 7.11 11.25 30.64
C LEU A 1080 7.41 10.41 29.39
N PRO A 1081 8.64 10.43 28.86
CA PRO A 1081 9.04 9.54 27.77
C PRO A 1081 8.85 8.06 28.14
N VAL A 1082 8.10 7.33 27.32
CA VAL A 1082 7.77 5.93 27.59
C VAL A 1082 9.01 5.06 27.35
N ASN A 1083 9.57 4.51 28.42
CA ASN A 1083 10.81 3.73 28.40
C ASN A 1083 10.55 2.22 28.46
N ILE A 1084 11.31 1.47 27.67
CA ILE A 1084 11.38 0.02 27.62
C ILE A 1084 12.32 -0.48 28.73
N ALA A 1085 11.85 -0.58 29.98
CA ALA A 1085 12.67 -1.23 31.02
C ALA A 1085 12.34 -2.72 31.13
N MET A 1086 12.90 -3.46 30.20
CA MET A 1086 13.04 -4.91 30.22
C MET A 1086 14.51 -5.23 29.92
N GLY A 1087 15.11 -6.13 30.70
CA GLY A 1087 16.48 -6.59 30.42
C GLY A 1087 16.55 -7.38 29.10
N MET A 1088 17.73 -7.47 28.50
CA MET A 1088 17.95 -8.37 27.35
C MET A 1088 18.55 -9.71 27.82
N PRO A 1089 17.91 -10.85 27.51
CA PRO A 1089 18.52 -12.15 27.77
C PRO A 1089 19.74 -12.35 26.86
N LYS A 1090 20.79 -12.99 27.38
CA LYS A 1090 22.09 -13.16 26.69
C LYS A 1090 22.21 -14.48 25.91
N CYS A 1091 21.28 -15.42 26.11
CA CYS A 1091 21.36 -16.75 25.55
C CYS A 1091 19.96 -17.30 25.24
N SER A 1092 19.90 -18.30 24.35
CA SER A 1092 18.67 -19.03 24.02
C SER A 1092 18.08 -19.72 25.26
N ALA A 1093 16.75 -19.85 25.29
CA ALA A 1093 16.03 -20.51 26.38
C ALA A 1093 16.51 -21.96 26.56
N ARG A 1094 16.59 -22.40 27.83
CA ARG A 1094 17.00 -23.75 28.24
C ARG A 1094 15.83 -24.61 28.72
N ASN A 1095 14.68 -23.99 28.94
CA ASN A 1095 13.46 -24.61 29.45
C ASN A 1095 12.22 -23.85 28.92
N ASP A 1096 11.03 -24.42 29.15
CA ASP A 1096 9.77 -23.87 28.64
C ASP A 1096 9.41 -22.51 29.27
N SER A 1097 9.80 -22.29 30.53
CA SER A 1097 9.57 -21.04 31.25
C SER A 1097 10.39 -19.88 30.66
N GLU A 1098 11.66 -20.11 30.33
CA GLU A 1098 12.52 -19.15 29.62
C GLU A 1098 12.02 -18.87 28.20
N LEU A 1099 11.50 -19.88 27.50
CA LEU A 1099 10.92 -19.70 26.16
C LEU A 1099 9.67 -18.82 26.22
N LEU A 1100 8.80 -19.06 27.22
CA LEU A 1100 7.63 -18.23 27.47
C LEU A 1100 8.03 -16.78 27.82
N ASP A 1101 9.09 -16.59 28.61
CA ASP A 1101 9.59 -15.26 28.94
C ASP A 1101 10.09 -14.50 27.70
N LEU A 1102 10.77 -15.18 26.77
CA LEU A 1102 11.17 -14.61 25.48
C LEU A 1102 9.96 -14.21 24.63
N GLU A 1103 8.92 -15.05 24.54
CA GLU A 1103 7.68 -14.75 23.83
C GLU A 1103 6.99 -13.51 24.43
N THR A 1104 6.85 -13.46 25.75
CA THR A 1104 6.28 -12.32 26.47
C THR A 1104 7.05 -11.03 26.19
N ARG A 1105 8.39 -11.08 26.25
CA ARG A 1105 9.24 -9.91 25.97
C ARG A 1105 9.08 -9.42 24.54
N HIS A 1106 9.03 -10.34 23.56
CA HIS A 1106 8.76 -9.97 22.17
C HIS A 1106 7.38 -9.31 22.02
N GLN A 1107 6.36 -9.84 22.69
CA GLN A 1107 5.02 -9.28 22.68
C GLN A 1107 4.99 -7.85 23.27
N VAL A 1108 5.72 -7.61 24.37
CA VAL A 1108 5.84 -6.27 24.96
C VAL A 1108 6.49 -5.27 23.99
N LEU A 1109 7.53 -5.70 23.25
CA LEU A 1109 8.16 -4.85 22.23
C LEU A 1109 7.21 -4.60 21.05
N SER A 1110 6.46 -5.61 20.62
CA SER A 1110 5.45 -5.47 19.56
C SER A 1110 4.36 -4.47 19.96
N MET A 1111 3.93 -4.52 21.23
CA MET A 1111 3.00 -3.56 21.81
C MET A 1111 3.59 -2.14 21.86
N TYR A 1112 4.87 -1.99 22.24
CA TYR A 1112 5.55 -0.69 22.22
C TYR A 1112 5.59 -0.08 20.81
N LEU A 1113 5.99 -0.88 19.81
CA LEU A 1113 6.04 -0.47 18.40
C LEU A 1113 4.65 -0.14 17.85
N TRP A 1114 3.62 -0.88 18.28
CA TRP A 1114 2.24 -0.58 17.90
C TRP A 1114 1.79 0.76 18.48
N LEU A 1115 2.04 0.99 19.77
CA LEU A 1115 1.69 2.25 20.44
C LEU A 1115 2.45 3.44 19.84
N SER A 1116 3.74 3.28 19.49
CA SER A 1116 4.51 4.38 18.87
C SER A 1116 3.99 4.80 17.49
N ASN A 1117 3.19 3.97 16.81
CA ASN A 1117 2.54 4.34 15.55
C ASN A 1117 1.20 5.07 15.76
N HIS A 1118 0.61 5.00 16.95
CA HIS A 1118 -0.70 5.59 17.26
C HIS A 1118 -0.60 6.85 18.13
N PHE A 1119 0.58 7.13 18.68
CA PHE A 1119 0.84 8.27 19.56
C PHE A 1119 2.03 9.08 19.05
N GLU A 1120 2.14 10.34 19.48
CA GLU A 1120 3.21 11.26 19.08
C GLU A 1120 4.62 10.67 19.29
N GLU A 1121 5.50 10.83 18.29
CA GLU A 1121 6.85 10.24 18.27
C GLU A 1121 7.69 10.67 19.49
N GLU A 1122 7.51 11.91 19.98
CA GLU A 1122 8.20 12.44 21.16
C GLU A 1122 7.90 11.64 22.44
N ARG A 1123 6.73 11.02 22.54
CA ARG A 1123 6.31 10.23 23.70
C ARG A 1123 6.93 8.83 23.71
N PHE A 1124 7.24 8.27 22.54
CA PHE A 1124 7.82 6.95 22.36
C PHE A 1124 9.19 7.02 21.66
N PRO A 1125 10.22 7.64 22.26
CA PRO A 1125 11.48 7.96 21.57
C PRO A 1125 12.38 6.75 21.28
N TYR A 1126 12.05 5.55 21.77
CA TYR A 1126 12.92 4.37 21.70
C TYR A 1126 12.54 3.37 20.59
N VAL A 1127 11.85 3.80 19.52
CA VAL A 1127 11.38 2.92 18.42
C VAL A 1127 12.51 2.06 17.83
N LYS A 1128 13.60 2.67 17.36
CA LYS A 1128 14.75 1.94 16.76
C LYS A 1128 15.37 0.91 17.72
N LYS A 1129 15.41 1.25 19.02
CA LYS A 1129 15.90 0.35 20.06
C LYS A 1129 14.95 -0.83 20.24
N ALA A 1130 13.64 -0.59 20.25
CA ALA A 1130 12.62 -1.64 20.31
C ALA A 1130 12.70 -2.59 19.10
N GLU A 1131 12.87 -2.07 17.89
CA GLU A 1131 13.01 -2.88 16.66
C GLU A 1131 14.24 -3.80 16.72
N THR A 1132 15.37 -3.27 17.18
CA THR A 1132 16.61 -4.04 17.33
C THR A 1132 16.42 -5.14 18.38
N MET A 1133 15.88 -4.79 19.55
CA MET A 1133 15.60 -5.76 20.62
C MET A 1133 14.61 -6.84 20.18
N ALA A 1134 13.59 -6.50 19.38
CA ALA A 1134 12.61 -7.45 18.88
C ALA A 1134 13.26 -8.46 17.94
N THR A 1135 14.13 -7.97 17.04
CA THR A 1135 14.91 -8.81 16.12
C THR A 1135 15.82 -9.77 16.88
N ASP A 1136 16.54 -9.29 17.90
CA ASP A 1136 17.43 -10.11 18.72
C ASP A 1136 16.64 -11.20 19.47
N ILE A 1137 15.50 -10.86 20.07
CA ILE A 1137 14.65 -11.83 20.77
C ILE A 1137 14.05 -12.85 19.80
N ALA A 1138 13.65 -12.44 18.59
CA ALA A 1138 13.15 -13.35 17.58
C ALA A 1138 14.22 -14.36 17.13
N GLN A 1139 15.49 -13.95 17.06
CA GLN A 1139 16.62 -14.84 16.79
C GLN A 1139 16.84 -15.82 17.95
N LEU A 1140 16.84 -15.34 19.21
CA LEU A 1140 16.96 -16.21 20.39
C LEU A 1140 15.82 -17.23 20.47
N LEU A 1141 14.58 -16.84 20.12
CA LEU A 1141 13.44 -17.74 20.03
C LEU A 1141 13.66 -18.84 19.00
N ALA A 1142 14.14 -18.48 17.80
CA ALA A 1142 14.43 -19.46 16.76
C ALA A 1142 15.53 -20.45 17.18
N GLU A 1143 16.62 -19.97 17.78
CA GLU A 1143 17.67 -20.84 18.34
C GLU A 1143 17.14 -21.75 19.45
N SER A 1144 16.22 -21.24 20.28
CA SER A 1144 15.60 -22.01 21.37
C SER A 1144 14.74 -23.15 20.82
N LEU A 1145 13.96 -22.91 19.76
CA LEU A 1145 13.12 -23.94 19.14
C LEU A 1145 13.96 -25.05 18.47
N ILE A 1146 15.12 -24.70 17.92
CA ILE A 1146 16.08 -25.66 17.36
C ILE A 1146 16.65 -26.57 18.46
N LYS A 1147 17.04 -25.98 19.61
CA LYS A 1147 17.65 -26.69 20.74
C LYS A 1147 16.65 -27.34 21.70
N ALA A 1148 15.35 -27.11 21.51
CA ALA A 1148 14.31 -27.56 22.43
C ALA A 1148 14.27 -29.08 22.56
N ASN A 1149 14.77 -29.59 23.70
CA ASN A 1149 14.77 -31.00 24.08
C ASN A 1149 14.08 -31.25 25.45
N TRP A 1150 13.39 -30.25 25.99
CA TRP A 1150 12.74 -30.28 27.30
C TRP A 1150 11.22 -30.45 27.19
N LYS A 1151 10.61 -31.04 28.22
CA LYS A 1151 9.14 -31.17 28.32
C LYS A 1151 8.51 -29.83 28.75
N PRO A 1152 7.36 -29.44 28.19
CA PRO A 1152 6.63 -28.25 28.63
C PRO A 1152 6.11 -28.42 30.07
N GLU A 1153 6.27 -27.40 30.91
CA GLU A 1153 5.79 -27.41 32.29
C GLU A 1153 4.27 -27.18 32.31
N SER A 1154 3.53 -27.96 33.11
CA SER A 1154 2.08 -27.73 33.23
C SER A 1154 1.84 -26.38 33.92
N ARG A 1155 1.09 -25.47 33.26
CA ARG A 1155 0.53 -24.30 33.94
C ARG A 1155 -0.25 -24.77 35.16
N ASN A 1156 0.17 -24.35 36.35
CA ASN A 1156 -0.56 -24.57 37.60
C ASN A 1156 -2.04 -24.22 37.40
N ALA A 1157 -2.90 -25.24 37.36
CA ALA A 1157 -4.30 -25.05 37.67
C ALA A 1157 -4.35 -24.54 39.12
N GLY A 1158 -4.88 -23.34 39.32
CA GLY A 1158 -5.10 -22.82 40.66
C GLY A 1158 -5.86 -23.88 41.46
N LYS A 1159 -5.37 -24.18 42.68
CA LYS A 1159 -6.00 -25.11 43.61
C LYS A 1159 -7.47 -24.75 43.79
N SER A 1160 -8.38 -25.46 43.11
CA SER A 1160 -9.79 -25.45 43.45
C SER A 1160 -9.95 -26.26 44.72
N LYS A 1161 -10.52 -25.62 45.76
CA LYS A 1161 -10.91 -26.26 47.01
C LYS A 1161 -11.80 -27.50 46.73
N PRO A 1162 -11.74 -28.55 47.57
CA PRO A 1162 -12.64 -29.67 47.43
C PRO A 1162 -14.05 -29.21 47.80
N GLN A 1163 -14.95 -29.21 46.82
CA GLN A 1163 -16.39 -29.25 47.06
C GLN A 1163 -16.87 -30.67 46.80
N GLU A 1164 -17.71 -31.14 47.72
CA GLU A 1164 -18.24 -32.48 47.83
C GLU A 1164 -18.93 -32.95 46.55
N LYS A 1165 -18.74 -34.23 46.24
CA LYS A 1165 -19.39 -34.95 45.15
C LYS A 1165 -20.81 -35.34 45.58
N GLU A 1166 -21.80 -34.96 44.77
CA GLU A 1166 -22.98 -35.79 44.52
C GLU A 1166 -23.30 -35.77 43.02
N GLY A 1167 -23.64 -36.94 42.46
CA GLY A 1167 -24.13 -37.12 41.10
C GLY A 1167 -23.09 -37.64 40.10
N GLY A 1168 -22.99 -38.96 39.98
CA GLY A 1168 -22.01 -39.66 39.14
C GLY A 1168 -22.31 -39.67 37.64
N TYR A 1169 -21.23 -39.70 36.86
CA TYR A 1169 -21.17 -40.37 35.57
C TYR A 1169 -19.75 -40.94 35.40
N GLU A 1170 -19.61 -42.27 35.50
CA GLU A 1170 -18.35 -42.97 35.31
C GLU A 1170 -17.98 -43.04 33.83
N ARG A 1171 -16.75 -42.64 33.49
CA ARG A 1171 -16.16 -42.98 32.19
C ARG A 1171 -15.80 -44.47 32.19
N PRO A 1172 -16.07 -45.23 31.11
CA PRO A 1172 -15.65 -46.62 31.03
C PRO A 1172 -14.12 -46.73 31.06
N MET A 1173 -13.60 -47.56 31.96
CA MET A 1173 -12.19 -47.97 31.97
C MET A 1173 -11.85 -48.80 30.74
N SER A 1174 -10.64 -48.60 30.21
CA SER A 1174 -10.07 -49.37 29.12
C SER A 1174 -9.83 -50.82 29.54
N LEU A 1175 -10.48 -51.76 28.86
CA LEU A 1175 -10.08 -53.16 28.83
C LEU A 1175 -9.24 -53.39 27.56
N ILE A 1176 -7.97 -53.72 27.76
CA ILE A 1176 -7.21 -54.84 27.15
C ILE A 1176 -5.71 -54.54 27.37
N LYS A 1177 -5.27 -54.75 28.62
CA LYS A 1177 -4.13 -55.63 28.90
C LYS A 1177 -4.78 -56.98 29.24
N LEU A 1178 -4.70 -57.95 28.33
CA LEU A 1178 -4.80 -59.40 28.57
C LEU A 1178 -4.73 -60.12 27.21
N ARG A 1179 -3.49 -60.20 26.69
CA ARG A 1179 -2.98 -61.32 25.91
C ARG A 1179 -1.47 -61.38 26.14
N GLU A 1180 -1.12 -61.79 27.35
CA GLU A 1180 0.00 -62.65 27.74
C GLU A 1180 -0.15 -62.86 29.26
N GLY A 1181 -0.61 -64.05 29.64
CA GLY A 1181 -0.92 -64.45 31.03
C GLY A 1181 -2.41 -64.45 31.33
#